data_AF-A0A8I6SGN3-F1
#
_entry.id   AF-A0A8I6SGN3-F1
#
_cell.length_a   1.000
_cell.length_b   1.000
_cell.length_c   1.000
_cell.angle_alpha   90.00
_cell.angle_beta   90.00
_cell.angle_gamma   90.00
#
_symmetry.space_group_name_H-M   'P 1'
#
loop_
_entity.id
_entity.type
_entity.pdbx_description
1 polymer ?
#
loop_
_entity_poly.entity_id
_entity_poly.type
_entity_poly.pdbx_seq_one_letter_code
_entity_poly.pdbx_strand_id
1 'polypeptide(L)'
;MVFGGIITFRWYRSKSHAKTRVEREWAGDVVQGLSVTMVTQTECNNNNSAGTESGSEQGQVVNPSQLSEEELALLAKLEEANRLIEADSKSLNSISNNSGHSRKSSDTSQISLNSGTSCTQERERSEDGEEDSWILWAQIANDWEAHKKKNLAQIKQLVRKGIPHHFRGIVWQLLCDAHNSPEKEQYAEYIKGTSACEKVIRRDIARTYPEHDMFKEKDGVGQESLFNVMKAYSLHDREVGYCQGSGFIVGLLLMLQMPEEEAFAVFVKLMKDYRMRDMFKPTMAELGLCMYQLENLVQELIPELHNHFNSQGFHTSMYASSWFLTLFTTALAIPTACRIIDVFLSEGMETLFKVALALLTMGKDDLLSLDMEGMLKFFQKELPIRADADPEALMNLAYNVKFNTKKMQKLKKEYTVMKTKEQEDMVELRRLRQENRLLRQRVELLEAESSELAHRLVRGQVSRAEEEETIFTVQRELQALRMTHLQTTHQLEIAQEEIKDLLMVIEQNHNSCQSSLDEITAKKEQLSQKEEMVSCLQEELFKVRLREAEKDAVIRDLHSKIQDLEQDKKTLRESTVDNSVAHLQEELIAVKLREAEANLSLKDLRQRVTELSSQWQRHLQEHRAEPPTAPDSTPKKLGLFWESRSGDVQRLEEELMSTRLKEMEAVMELKEVRLKVMELETQIQVSSNQLKRQDEDNKRLAEALETTETKLKEQTSKCRDHIHKYTDLESKMKDELMMARIRDAECSQLVAELTQKISRLELKNSELVTEGELRSHIGDSDKVRQLQEMLVEMNKGDVSKVIFPLSKSFIYLHTLRIFYNILLFFHKMIQYESSKGHLFSKSLHSPPLE
;
A
#
# COMPACT_ATOMS: atom_id res chain seq x y z
N MET A 1 24.99 -8.77 32.71
CA MET A 1 25.93 -8.40 31.64
C MET A 1 25.18 -8.18 30.34
N VAL A 2 24.65 -6.96 30.12
CA VAL A 2 24.45 -6.40 28.77
C VAL A 2 24.62 -4.88 28.93
N PHE A 3 25.87 -4.40 28.92
CA PHE A 3 26.18 -2.97 28.73
C PHE A 3 27.05 -2.76 27.49
N GLY A 4 26.87 -3.61 26.47
CA GLY A 4 27.50 -3.51 25.16
C GLY A 4 26.54 -3.18 24.00
N GLY A 5 25.23 -2.98 24.24
CA GLY A 5 24.22 -2.86 23.17
C GLY A 5 23.77 -1.44 22.82
N ILE A 6 24.27 -0.40 23.51
CA ILE A 6 23.76 0.97 23.37
C ILE A 6 24.55 1.79 22.32
N ILE A 7 25.71 1.32 21.85
CA ILE A 7 26.43 1.95 20.72
C ILE A 7 25.85 1.51 19.35
N THR A 8 25.08 0.42 19.29
CA THR A 8 24.47 -0.10 18.05
C THR A 8 23.19 0.64 17.60
N PHE A 9 22.55 1.43 18.47
CA PHE A 9 21.28 2.09 18.13
C PHE A 9 21.43 3.35 17.26
N ARG A 10 22.64 3.92 17.18
CA ARG A 10 22.92 5.06 16.27
C ARG A 10 23.23 4.62 14.83
N TRP A 11 23.42 3.31 14.60
CA TRP A 11 23.56 2.72 13.27
C TRP A 11 22.21 2.32 12.65
N TYR A 12 21.18 2.04 13.47
CA TYR A 12 19.87 1.60 13.01
C TYR A 12 18.98 2.72 12.42
N ARG A 13 19.28 3.99 12.73
CA ARG A 13 18.53 5.15 12.21
C ARG A 13 18.84 5.47 10.74
N SER A 14 19.95 4.98 10.19
CA SER A 14 20.27 5.13 8.76
C SER A 14 19.54 4.11 7.86
N LYS A 15 18.90 3.08 8.44
CA LYS A 15 18.13 2.06 7.70
C LYS A 15 16.64 2.39 7.57
N SER A 16 16.14 3.40 8.29
CA SER A 16 14.71 3.75 8.27
C SER A 16 14.27 4.57 7.05
N HIS A 17 15.19 5.16 6.29
CA HIS A 17 14.89 5.75 4.99
C HIS A 17 14.76 4.72 3.85
N ALA A 18 15.11 3.45 4.10
CA ALA A 18 14.96 2.36 3.13
C ALA A 18 13.59 1.65 3.21
N LYS A 19 12.83 1.83 4.30
CA LYS A 19 11.62 1.03 4.57
C LYS A 19 10.37 1.44 3.75
N THR A 20 10.39 2.60 3.11
CA THR A 20 9.31 3.06 2.18
C THR A 20 9.58 2.72 0.70
N ARG A 21 10.74 2.14 0.38
CA ARG A 21 11.05 1.61 -0.97
C ARG A 21 10.75 0.11 -1.09
N VAL A 22 10.82 -0.60 0.04
CA VAL A 22 10.68 -2.06 0.14
C VAL A 22 9.23 -2.55 -0.08
N GLU A 23 8.19 -1.78 0.26
CA GLU A 23 6.80 -2.20 0.00
C GLU A 23 6.36 -2.12 -1.47
N ARG A 24 7.18 -1.52 -2.35
CA ARG A 24 6.99 -1.61 -3.82
C ARG A 24 7.86 -2.67 -4.50
N GLU A 25 8.84 -3.24 -3.79
CA GLU A 25 9.74 -4.28 -4.31
C GLU A 25 9.27 -5.72 -3.95
N TRP A 26 8.35 -5.87 -3.00
CA TRP A 26 7.91 -7.20 -2.52
C TRP A 26 6.86 -7.93 -3.37
N ALA A 27 6.42 -7.34 -4.48
CA ALA A 27 5.69 -8.07 -5.52
C ALA A 27 6.63 -8.73 -6.55
N GLY A 28 7.96 -8.45 -6.50
CA GLY A 28 8.94 -8.94 -7.47
C GLY A 28 9.95 -9.97 -6.96
N ASP A 29 10.11 -10.15 -5.64
CA ASP A 29 11.28 -10.83 -5.06
C ASP A 29 11.02 -12.22 -4.47
N VAL A 30 9.83 -12.80 -4.64
CA VAL A 30 9.55 -14.17 -4.15
C VAL A 30 10.26 -15.26 -4.99
N VAL A 31 11.05 -14.90 -6.00
CA VAL A 31 11.65 -15.88 -6.91
C VAL A 31 13.17 -15.85 -7.09
N GLN A 32 13.88 -15.13 -6.21
CA GLN A 32 15.36 -15.13 -6.16
C GLN A 32 15.98 -16.07 -5.11
N GLY A 33 15.19 -16.90 -4.43
CA GLY A 33 15.70 -17.86 -3.43
C GLY A 33 16.35 -19.14 -3.99
N LEU A 34 16.48 -19.29 -5.30
CA LEU A 34 17.03 -20.49 -5.96
C LEU A 34 18.34 -20.17 -6.67
N SER A 35 19.39 -19.82 -5.93
CA SER A 35 20.78 -20.03 -6.35
C SER A 35 21.74 -19.63 -5.24
N VAL A 36 22.21 -20.58 -4.44
CA VAL A 36 23.59 -20.62 -3.90
C VAL A 36 23.90 -22.07 -3.53
N THR A 37 24.82 -22.73 -4.23
CA THR A 37 26.05 -23.34 -3.69
C THR A 37 26.84 -23.96 -4.84
N MET A 38 27.99 -23.38 -5.20
CA MET A 38 29.28 -24.05 -5.43
C MET A 38 30.27 -23.01 -5.96
N VAL A 39 31.23 -22.67 -5.11
CA VAL A 39 32.40 -21.83 -5.39
C VAL A 39 33.55 -22.76 -5.73
N THR A 40 34.21 -22.53 -6.87
CA THR A 40 35.67 -22.70 -6.99
C THR A 40 36.24 -21.67 -7.95
N GLN A 41 37.36 -21.10 -7.52
CA GLN A 41 38.14 -20.01 -8.10
C GLN A 41 38.65 -20.27 -9.51
N THR A 42 38.76 -19.22 -10.34
CA THR A 42 40.05 -18.87 -10.98
C THR A 42 40.07 -17.38 -11.32
N GLU A 43 41.15 -16.72 -10.92
CA GLU A 43 41.49 -15.32 -11.20
C GLU A 43 41.83 -15.11 -12.69
N CYS A 44 41.51 -13.94 -13.25
CA CYS A 44 42.47 -13.09 -13.99
C CYS A 44 41.83 -11.77 -14.48
N ASN A 45 42.31 -10.69 -13.87
CA ASN A 45 42.65 -9.36 -14.39
C ASN A 45 42.16 -8.83 -15.76
N ASN A 46 41.76 -7.55 -15.67
CA ASN A 46 42.15 -6.38 -16.48
C ASN A 46 41.25 -5.88 -17.63
N ASN A 47 40.66 -4.72 -17.32
CA ASN A 47 40.77 -3.42 -18.00
C ASN A 47 40.10 -3.14 -19.35
N ASN A 48 39.27 -2.07 -19.29
CA ASN A 48 39.09 -0.98 -20.25
C ASN A 48 38.51 -1.37 -21.65
N SER A 49 37.68 -0.59 -22.32
CA SER A 49 37.31 0.83 -22.24
C SER A 49 36.10 1.05 -23.16
N ALA A 50 35.43 2.19 -22.94
CA ALA A 50 34.36 2.76 -23.73
C ALA A 50 34.66 2.88 -25.25
N GLY A 51 33.59 2.93 -26.05
CA GLY A 51 33.68 3.26 -27.48
C GLY A 51 32.35 3.11 -28.22
N THR A 52 31.54 4.15 -28.16
CA THR A 52 30.39 4.45 -29.03
C THR A 52 30.84 4.56 -30.49
N GLU A 53 30.09 4.01 -31.46
CA GLU A 53 29.58 4.76 -32.62
C GLU A 53 28.80 3.88 -33.62
N SER A 54 27.76 4.52 -34.14
CA SER A 54 26.86 4.13 -35.23
C SER A 54 27.54 4.15 -36.59
N GLY A 55 27.14 3.27 -37.50
CA GLY A 55 27.47 3.40 -38.92
C GLY A 55 26.92 2.24 -39.75
N SER A 56 26.05 2.58 -40.68
CA SER A 56 25.34 1.73 -41.64
C SER A 56 26.22 1.19 -42.78
N GLU A 57 25.65 0.17 -43.43
CA GLU A 57 25.75 -0.18 -44.86
C GLU A 57 26.76 -1.22 -45.37
N GLN A 58 26.15 -2.16 -46.11
CA GLN A 58 26.63 -2.90 -47.29
C GLN A 58 27.47 -4.17 -47.10
N GLY A 59 26.96 -5.22 -47.73
CA GLY A 59 27.57 -6.55 -47.78
C GLY A 59 28.74 -6.64 -48.76
N GLN A 60 29.59 -7.61 -48.50
CA GLN A 60 30.56 -8.10 -49.47
C GLN A 60 30.82 -9.59 -49.26
N VAL A 61 30.69 -10.32 -50.36
CA VAL A 61 31.13 -11.70 -50.59
C VAL A 61 32.64 -11.71 -50.75
N VAL A 62 33.37 -12.61 -50.07
CA VAL A 62 34.77 -12.96 -50.41
C VAL A 62 35.02 -14.47 -50.26
N ASN A 63 35.78 -14.98 -51.23
CA ASN A 63 36.08 -16.36 -51.62
C ASN A 63 36.88 -17.24 -50.62
N PRO A 64 36.84 -18.58 -50.80
CA PRO A 64 37.51 -19.56 -49.94
C PRO A 64 38.85 -20.01 -50.54
N SER A 65 40.00 -19.56 -50.00
CA SER A 65 41.30 -20.16 -50.33
C SER A 65 42.39 -19.74 -49.34
N GLN A 66 42.33 -20.25 -48.11
CA GLN A 66 43.48 -20.40 -47.19
C GLN A 66 42.98 -21.17 -45.95
N LEU A 67 42.88 -22.50 -46.10
CA LEU A 67 42.66 -23.40 -44.96
C LEU A 67 44.03 -23.88 -44.46
N SER A 68 44.20 -23.86 -43.16
CA SER A 68 45.42 -24.28 -42.45
C SER A 68 45.64 -25.79 -42.61
N GLU A 69 46.90 -26.22 -42.55
CA GLU A 69 47.33 -27.63 -42.66
C GLU A 69 46.64 -28.55 -41.63
N GLU A 70 46.19 -27.98 -40.51
CA GLU A 70 45.39 -28.64 -39.47
C GLU A 70 43.94 -28.91 -39.87
N GLU A 71 43.33 -28.05 -40.69
CA GLU A 71 41.94 -28.19 -41.15
C GLU A 71 41.83 -29.24 -42.26
N LEU A 72 42.87 -29.39 -43.08
CA LEU A 72 43.01 -30.45 -44.08
C LEU A 72 43.18 -31.84 -43.43
N ALA A 73 43.91 -31.91 -42.31
CA ALA A 73 44.05 -33.14 -41.53
C ALA A 73 42.74 -33.54 -40.83
N LEU A 74 41.94 -32.56 -40.40
CA LEU A 74 40.63 -32.79 -39.81
C LEU A 74 39.62 -33.30 -40.86
N LEU A 75 39.65 -32.72 -42.06
CA LEU A 75 38.83 -33.17 -43.19
C LEU A 75 39.19 -34.59 -43.64
N ALA A 76 40.48 -34.93 -43.72
CA ALA A 76 40.91 -36.30 -44.04
C ALA A 76 40.41 -37.33 -43.02
N LYS A 77 40.42 -36.99 -41.72
CA LYS A 77 39.87 -37.85 -40.66
C LYS A 77 38.34 -37.97 -40.73
N LEU A 78 37.64 -36.89 -41.08
CA LEU A 78 36.19 -36.90 -41.27
C LEU A 78 35.77 -37.72 -42.50
N GLU A 79 36.57 -37.67 -43.58
CA GLU A 79 36.31 -38.43 -44.80
C GLU A 79 36.61 -39.93 -44.61
N GLU A 80 37.64 -40.28 -43.83
CA GLU A 80 37.92 -41.65 -43.43
C GLU A 80 36.82 -42.24 -42.53
N ALA A 81 36.29 -41.44 -41.59
CA ALA A 81 35.15 -41.84 -40.75
C ALA A 81 33.86 -42.04 -41.58
N ASN A 82 33.60 -41.16 -42.56
CA ASN A 82 32.45 -41.32 -43.46
C ASN A 82 32.59 -42.54 -44.37
N ARG A 83 33.80 -42.90 -44.79
CA ARG A 83 34.07 -44.10 -45.58
C ARG A 83 33.84 -45.40 -44.79
N LEU A 84 34.07 -45.39 -43.48
CA LEU A 84 33.75 -46.49 -42.58
C LEU A 84 32.23 -46.67 -42.40
N ILE A 85 31.47 -45.58 -42.33
CA ILE A 85 29.99 -45.60 -42.24
C ILE A 85 29.37 -46.12 -43.56
N GLU A 86 29.93 -45.74 -44.72
CA GLU A 86 29.48 -46.27 -46.02
C GLU A 86 29.84 -47.74 -46.25
N ALA A 87 30.92 -48.24 -45.64
CA ALA A 87 31.28 -49.66 -45.68
C ALA A 87 30.32 -50.53 -44.85
N ASP A 88 29.84 -50.02 -43.71
CA ASP A 88 28.91 -50.72 -42.83
C ASP A 88 27.47 -50.78 -43.40
N SER A 89 27.03 -49.71 -44.07
CA SER A 89 25.73 -49.69 -44.78
C SER A 89 25.67 -50.63 -46.00
N LYS A 90 26.82 -51.02 -46.58
CA LYS A 90 26.89 -52.02 -47.67
C LYS A 90 26.97 -53.47 -47.18
N SER A 91 27.31 -53.70 -45.91
CA SER A 91 27.31 -55.03 -45.28
C SER A 91 25.89 -55.53 -44.98
N LEU A 92 24.98 -54.63 -44.59
CA LEU A 92 23.60 -54.98 -44.20
C LEU A 92 22.63 -55.22 -45.37
N ASN A 93 22.99 -54.85 -46.61
CA ASN A 93 22.15 -55.08 -47.79
C ASN A 93 22.31 -56.46 -48.45
N SER A 94 23.05 -57.39 -47.82
CA SER A 94 23.29 -58.74 -48.35
C SER A 94 22.40 -59.86 -47.77
N ILE A 95 21.46 -59.55 -46.87
CA ILE A 95 20.57 -60.56 -46.24
C ILE A 95 19.08 -60.39 -46.62
N SER A 96 18.68 -59.26 -47.21
CA SER A 96 17.26 -58.98 -47.52
C SER A 96 16.88 -59.20 -48.99
N ASN A 97 17.30 -60.32 -49.59
CA ASN A 97 16.80 -60.71 -50.91
C ASN A 97 16.70 -62.24 -51.06
N ASN A 98 15.62 -62.83 -50.54
CA ASN A 98 15.03 -63.99 -51.21
C ASN A 98 13.58 -64.28 -50.80
N SER A 99 12.77 -64.56 -51.83
CA SER A 99 11.45 -65.21 -51.84
C SER A 99 10.19 -64.36 -51.57
N GLY A 100 9.61 -63.89 -52.67
CA GLY A 100 8.16 -63.78 -52.79
C GLY A 100 7.60 -65.06 -53.45
N HIS A 101 6.57 -65.66 -52.87
CA HIS A 101 5.49 -66.27 -53.66
C HIS A 101 4.20 -66.42 -52.83
N SER A 102 3.15 -65.74 -53.32
CA SER A 102 1.76 -65.87 -52.87
C SER A 102 1.15 -67.20 -53.32
N ARG A 103 0.34 -67.84 -52.43
CA ARG A 103 -0.79 -68.74 -52.78
C ARG A 103 -1.65 -69.12 -51.56
N LYS A 104 -2.86 -68.53 -51.52
CA LYS A 104 -4.21 -69.13 -51.41
C LYS A 104 -4.63 -70.02 -50.19
N SER A 105 -5.88 -69.75 -49.79
CA SER A 105 -6.94 -70.59 -49.17
C SER A 105 -7.15 -70.66 -47.66
N SER A 106 -8.45 -70.69 -47.35
CA SER A 106 -9.18 -70.54 -46.09
C SER A 106 -9.33 -71.83 -45.25
N ASP A 107 -9.91 -71.61 -44.06
CA ASP A 107 -10.75 -72.51 -43.24
C ASP A 107 -10.13 -73.41 -42.16
N THR A 108 -10.66 -73.20 -40.93
CA THR A 108 -10.94 -74.21 -39.88
C THR A 108 -9.73 -74.82 -39.15
N SER A 109 -9.70 -75.08 -37.85
CA SER A 109 -10.63 -75.03 -36.72
C SER A 109 -9.81 -75.24 -35.42
N GLN A 110 -10.38 -74.81 -34.29
CA GLN A 110 -10.25 -75.36 -32.92
C GLN A 110 -9.25 -76.52 -32.68
N ILE A 111 -8.42 -76.43 -31.63
CA ILE A 111 -8.28 -77.41 -30.54
C ILE A 111 -7.32 -76.86 -29.47
N SER A 112 -7.82 -76.84 -28.23
CA SER A 112 -7.09 -76.61 -26.99
C SER A 112 -6.27 -77.84 -26.61
N LEU A 113 -5.06 -77.67 -26.07
CA LEU A 113 -4.49 -78.62 -25.09
C LEU A 113 -3.64 -77.89 -24.05
N ASN A 114 -3.84 -78.30 -22.82
CA ASN A 114 -3.27 -77.78 -21.59
C ASN A 114 -2.04 -78.62 -21.16
N SER A 115 -1.13 -77.92 -20.47
CA SER A 115 -0.29 -78.39 -19.35
C SER A 115 1.07 -79.06 -19.64
N GLY A 116 2.12 -78.39 -19.15
CA GLY A 116 3.20 -79.05 -18.43
C GLY A 116 4.62 -78.59 -18.77
N THR A 117 5.11 -77.54 -18.10
CA THR A 117 6.51 -77.45 -17.63
C THR A 117 6.66 -76.23 -16.73
N SER A 118 7.00 -76.49 -15.46
CA SER A 118 7.46 -75.50 -14.50
C SER A 118 8.98 -75.45 -14.57
N CYS A 119 9.53 -74.28 -14.20
CA CYS A 119 10.93 -74.03 -13.84
C CYS A 119 11.85 -73.46 -14.94
N THR A 120 11.48 -72.33 -15.55
CA THR A 120 12.42 -71.30 -16.10
C THR A 120 11.80 -69.91 -16.34
N GLN A 121 10.52 -69.67 -16.03
CA GLN A 121 9.82 -68.40 -16.30
C GLN A 121 9.79 -67.46 -15.08
N GLU A 122 10.93 -66.87 -14.71
CA GLU A 122 10.92 -65.64 -13.88
C GLU A 122 11.68 -64.48 -14.54
N ARG A 123 12.44 -64.71 -15.61
CA ARG A 123 13.10 -63.64 -16.38
C ARG A 123 12.39 -63.23 -17.67
N GLU A 124 11.54 -64.08 -18.24
CA GLU A 124 10.79 -63.75 -19.48
C GLU A 124 9.43 -63.07 -19.22
N ARG A 125 8.92 -63.09 -17.98
CA ARG A 125 7.58 -62.54 -17.66
C ARG A 125 7.54 -61.01 -17.54
N SER A 126 8.70 -60.37 -17.42
CA SER A 126 8.82 -58.90 -17.39
C SER A 126 8.83 -58.29 -18.81
N GLU A 127 9.36 -58.99 -19.80
CA GLU A 127 9.42 -58.50 -21.19
C GLU A 127 8.05 -58.66 -21.90
N ASP A 128 7.35 -59.78 -21.69
CA ASP A 128 6.01 -60.04 -22.26
C ASP A 128 4.96 -58.99 -21.85
N GLY A 129 5.03 -58.50 -20.61
CA GLY A 129 4.08 -57.49 -20.09
C GLY A 129 4.32 -56.07 -20.61
N GLU A 130 5.58 -55.73 -20.91
CA GLU A 130 5.94 -54.43 -21.51
C GLU A 130 5.63 -54.40 -23.00
N GLU A 131 5.85 -55.50 -23.73
CA GLU A 131 5.46 -55.64 -25.13
C GLU A 131 3.93 -55.56 -25.31
N ASP A 132 3.16 -56.24 -24.45
CA ASP A 132 1.69 -56.14 -24.46
C ASP A 132 1.20 -54.71 -24.14
N SER A 133 1.86 -54.02 -23.21
CA SER A 133 1.54 -52.61 -22.90
C SER A 133 1.87 -51.69 -24.07
N TRP A 134 3.00 -51.93 -24.74
CA TRP A 134 3.45 -51.15 -25.88
C TRP A 134 2.50 -51.28 -27.07
N ILE A 135 2.12 -52.51 -27.42
CA ILE A 135 1.17 -52.81 -28.51
C ILE A 135 -0.20 -52.18 -28.21
N LEU A 136 -0.67 -52.27 -26.96
CA LEU A 136 -1.93 -51.67 -26.54
C LEU A 136 -1.93 -50.15 -26.69
N TRP A 137 -0.86 -49.47 -26.25
CA TRP A 137 -0.74 -48.02 -26.40
C TRP A 137 -0.61 -47.59 -27.87
N ALA A 138 0.06 -48.39 -28.71
CA ALA A 138 0.12 -48.14 -30.15
C ALA A 138 -1.28 -48.22 -30.81
N GLN A 139 -2.10 -49.21 -30.45
CA GLN A 139 -3.48 -49.32 -30.91
C GLN A 139 -4.34 -48.13 -30.45
N ILE A 140 -4.22 -47.75 -29.18
CA ILE A 140 -4.96 -46.62 -28.60
C ILE A 140 -4.57 -45.30 -29.25
N ALA A 141 -3.27 -45.09 -29.53
CA ALA A 141 -2.78 -43.86 -30.15
C ALA A 141 -3.25 -43.74 -31.61
N ASN A 142 -3.28 -44.85 -32.35
CA ASN A 142 -3.70 -44.86 -33.76
C ASN A 142 -5.21 -44.59 -33.92
N ASP A 143 -6.05 -45.16 -33.06
CA ASP A 143 -7.52 -45.02 -33.10
C ASP A 143 -8.08 -44.25 -31.88
N TRP A 144 -7.44 -43.13 -31.52
CA TRP A 144 -7.77 -42.35 -30.31
C TRP A 144 -9.24 -41.96 -30.22
N GLU A 145 -9.82 -41.42 -31.29
CA GLU A 145 -11.22 -40.95 -31.31
C GLU A 145 -12.24 -42.08 -31.04
N ALA A 146 -11.97 -43.28 -31.57
CA ALA A 146 -12.82 -44.45 -31.36
C ALA A 146 -12.70 -44.98 -29.92
N HIS A 147 -11.47 -45.05 -29.39
CA HIS A 147 -11.19 -45.52 -28.04
C HIS A 147 -11.64 -44.53 -26.96
N LYS A 148 -11.50 -43.22 -27.18
CA LYS A 148 -11.96 -42.17 -26.26
C LYS A 148 -13.48 -42.20 -26.07
N LYS A 149 -14.25 -42.42 -27.15
CA LYS A 149 -15.72 -42.49 -27.09
C LYS A 149 -16.24 -43.77 -26.43
N LYS A 150 -15.57 -44.91 -26.64
CA LYS A 150 -16.06 -46.22 -26.16
C LYS A 150 -15.46 -46.66 -24.81
N ASN A 151 -14.20 -46.31 -24.53
CA ASN A 151 -13.38 -46.92 -23.49
C ASN A 151 -12.68 -45.91 -22.55
N LEU A 152 -13.28 -44.74 -22.31
CA LEU A 152 -12.66 -43.67 -21.51
C LEU A 152 -12.21 -44.13 -20.10
N ALA A 153 -13.00 -44.98 -19.44
CA ALA A 153 -12.66 -45.51 -18.11
C ALA A 153 -11.43 -46.43 -18.14
N GLN A 154 -11.30 -47.24 -19.19
CA GLN A 154 -10.14 -48.12 -19.39
C GLN A 154 -8.88 -47.30 -19.68
N ILE A 155 -8.98 -46.26 -20.51
CA ILE A 155 -7.88 -45.33 -20.78
C ILE A 155 -7.39 -44.69 -19.47
N LYS A 156 -8.30 -44.21 -18.61
CA LYS A 156 -7.94 -43.68 -17.29
C LYS A 156 -7.16 -44.69 -16.44
N GLN A 157 -7.58 -45.95 -16.43
CA GLN A 157 -6.86 -47.01 -15.70
C GLN A 157 -5.47 -47.29 -16.31
N LEU A 158 -5.33 -47.26 -17.63
CA LEU A 158 -4.04 -47.44 -18.31
C LEU A 158 -3.09 -46.28 -18.02
N VAL A 159 -3.59 -45.03 -18.06
CA VAL A 159 -2.83 -43.83 -17.66
C VAL A 159 -2.34 -43.95 -16.20
N ARG A 160 -3.20 -44.45 -15.31
CA ARG A 160 -2.83 -44.69 -13.91
C ARG A 160 -1.74 -45.74 -13.75
N LYS A 161 -1.69 -46.76 -14.61
CA LYS A 161 -0.61 -47.77 -14.63
C LYS A 161 0.71 -47.20 -15.17
N GLY A 162 0.66 -46.36 -16.19
CA GLY A 162 1.87 -45.84 -16.83
C GLY A 162 1.71 -45.62 -18.31
N ILE A 163 2.14 -44.45 -18.80
CA ILE A 163 2.36 -44.25 -20.23
C ILE A 163 3.83 -44.54 -20.51
N PRO A 164 4.17 -45.47 -21.43
CA PRO A 164 5.55 -45.68 -21.86
C PRO A 164 6.18 -44.41 -22.41
N HIS A 165 7.46 -44.19 -22.13
CA HIS A 165 8.15 -42.92 -22.42
C HIS A 165 8.01 -42.48 -23.89
N HIS A 166 8.19 -43.40 -24.84
CA HIS A 166 8.09 -43.11 -26.27
C HIS A 166 6.70 -42.66 -26.75
N PHE A 167 5.63 -42.99 -26.02
CA PHE A 167 4.28 -42.60 -26.39
C PHE A 167 3.85 -41.28 -25.76
N ARG A 168 4.56 -40.78 -24.73
CA ARG A 168 4.11 -39.58 -24.01
C ARG A 168 3.96 -38.37 -24.91
N GLY A 169 4.90 -38.14 -25.83
CA GLY A 169 4.84 -37.01 -26.77
C GLY A 169 3.57 -37.01 -27.63
N ILE A 170 3.06 -38.19 -28.00
CA ILE A 170 1.82 -38.34 -28.79
C ILE A 170 0.59 -38.36 -27.87
N VAL A 171 0.61 -39.20 -26.84
CA VAL A 171 -0.54 -39.42 -25.95
C VAL A 171 -0.89 -38.17 -25.15
N TRP A 172 0.08 -37.34 -24.74
CA TRP A 172 -0.22 -36.07 -24.07
C TRP A 172 -0.93 -35.07 -25.00
N GLN A 173 -0.58 -35.04 -26.29
CA GLN A 173 -1.31 -34.26 -27.29
C GLN A 173 -2.74 -34.75 -27.47
N LEU A 174 -2.93 -36.08 -27.47
CA LEU A 174 -4.24 -36.70 -27.59
C LEU A 174 -5.10 -36.49 -26.34
N LEU A 175 -4.52 -36.56 -25.14
CA LEU A 175 -5.22 -36.32 -23.87
C LEU A 175 -5.73 -34.88 -23.75
N CYS A 176 -4.94 -33.91 -24.22
CA CYS A 176 -5.29 -32.48 -24.20
C CYS A 176 -6.08 -32.03 -25.44
N ASP A 177 -6.39 -32.93 -26.38
CA ASP A 177 -6.96 -32.60 -27.69
C ASP A 177 -6.19 -31.50 -28.45
N ALA A 178 -4.85 -31.50 -28.33
CA ALA A 178 -3.96 -30.51 -28.94
C ALA A 178 -3.56 -30.84 -30.38
N HIS A 179 -3.76 -32.10 -30.82
CA HIS A 179 -3.31 -32.60 -32.12
C HIS A 179 -3.91 -31.81 -33.31
N ASN A 180 -5.16 -31.35 -33.21
CA ASN A 180 -5.89 -30.56 -34.23
C ASN A 180 -6.13 -29.09 -33.81
N SER A 181 -5.32 -28.54 -32.90
CA SER A 181 -5.57 -27.19 -32.36
C SER A 181 -5.23 -26.11 -33.40
N PRO A 182 -6.13 -25.13 -33.66
CA PRO A 182 -5.86 -24.00 -34.57
C PRO A 182 -4.70 -23.11 -34.08
N GLU A 183 -4.33 -23.20 -32.81
CA GLU A 183 -3.19 -22.51 -32.23
C GLU A 183 -1.85 -22.89 -32.86
N LYS A 184 -1.74 -24.09 -33.48
CA LYS A 184 -0.53 -24.50 -34.21
C LYS A 184 -0.21 -23.52 -35.35
N GLU A 185 -1.23 -23.07 -36.09
CA GLU A 185 -1.06 -22.15 -37.21
C GLU A 185 -0.63 -20.74 -36.76
N GLN A 186 -1.01 -20.34 -35.55
CA GLN A 186 -0.68 -19.02 -34.99
C GLN A 186 0.78 -18.93 -34.51
N TYR A 187 1.43 -20.06 -34.23
CA TYR A 187 2.82 -20.10 -33.77
C TYR A 187 3.78 -19.39 -34.74
N ALA A 188 3.61 -19.64 -36.04
CA ALA A 188 4.44 -19.06 -37.10
C ALA A 188 4.35 -17.52 -37.16
N GLU A 189 3.22 -16.95 -36.76
CA GLU A 189 3.05 -15.49 -36.65
C GLU A 189 3.70 -14.95 -35.37
N TYR A 190 3.54 -15.63 -34.24
CA TYR A 190 4.09 -15.19 -32.96
C TYR A 190 5.61 -15.17 -32.92
N ILE A 191 6.29 -16.13 -33.55
CA ILE A 191 7.76 -16.16 -33.61
C ILE A 191 8.34 -14.91 -34.27
N LYS A 192 7.63 -14.34 -35.26
CA LYS A 192 8.03 -13.09 -35.95
C LYS A 192 7.85 -11.84 -35.09
N GLY A 193 7.00 -11.90 -34.06
CA GLY A 193 6.77 -10.78 -33.14
C GLY A 193 7.93 -10.57 -32.17
N THR A 194 7.94 -9.44 -31.47
CA THR A 194 8.90 -9.15 -30.39
C THR A 194 8.18 -9.11 -29.04
N SER A 195 8.73 -9.77 -28.02
CA SER A 195 8.12 -9.84 -26.69
C SER A 195 8.84 -8.93 -25.69
N ALA A 196 8.07 -8.28 -24.81
CA ALA A 196 8.62 -7.52 -23.70
C ALA A 196 9.34 -8.42 -22.66
N CYS A 197 9.04 -9.73 -22.67
CA CYS A 197 9.53 -10.69 -21.68
C CYS A 197 10.86 -11.36 -22.07
N GLU A 198 11.42 -11.10 -23.25
CA GLU A 198 12.57 -11.85 -23.80
C GLU A 198 13.79 -11.90 -22.86
N LYS A 199 14.11 -10.79 -22.19
CA LYS A 199 15.24 -10.74 -21.23
C LYS A 199 15.02 -11.66 -20.03
N VAL A 200 13.78 -11.73 -19.52
CA VAL A 200 13.43 -12.57 -18.37
C VAL A 200 13.42 -14.04 -18.80
N ILE A 201 12.87 -14.34 -19.98
CA ILE A 201 12.84 -15.69 -20.56
C ILE A 201 14.27 -16.23 -20.72
N ARG A 202 15.19 -15.48 -21.34
CA ARG A 202 16.59 -15.94 -21.54
C ARG A 202 17.31 -16.24 -20.24
N ARG A 203 17.12 -15.41 -19.21
CA ARG A 203 17.70 -15.63 -17.88
C ARG A 203 17.20 -16.93 -17.25
N ASP A 204 15.93 -17.25 -17.43
CA ASP A 204 15.32 -18.43 -16.82
C ASP A 204 15.63 -19.72 -17.60
N ILE A 205 15.82 -19.64 -18.91
CA ILE A 205 16.25 -20.78 -19.73
C ILE A 205 17.61 -21.30 -19.29
N ALA A 206 18.56 -20.41 -18.98
CA ALA A 206 19.90 -20.80 -18.53
C ALA A 206 19.91 -21.63 -17.22
N ARG A 207 18.81 -21.60 -16.45
CA ARG A 207 18.62 -22.40 -15.22
C ARG A 207 17.57 -23.50 -15.36
N THR A 208 17.02 -23.75 -16.56
CA THR A 208 16.02 -24.78 -16.82
C THR A 208 16.71 -26.04 -17.31
N TYR A 209 16.75 -27.10 -16.49
CA TYR A 209 17.46 -28.36 -16.74
C TYR A 209 18.91 -28.18 -17.25
N PRO A 210 19.78 -27.41 -16.56
CA PRO A 210 21.11 -27.08 -17.06
C PRO A 210 22.03 -28.29 -17.25
N GLU A 211 21.77 -29.39 -16.53
CA GLU A 211 22.56 -30.62 -16.60
C GLU A 211 22.11 -31.55 -17.75
N HIS A 212 20.98 -31.28 -18.39
CA HIS A 212 20.43 -32.16 -19.42
C HIS A 212 21.06 -31.92 -20.80
N ASP A 213 21.32 -33.00 -21.54
CA ASP A 213 22.03 -32.95 -22.83
C ASP A 213 21.42 -31.99 -23.86
N MET A 214 20.09 -31.86 -23.88
CA MET A 214 19.37 -30.96 -24.80
C MET A 214 19.51 -29.47 -24.44
N PHE A 215 19.78 -29.14 -23.17
CA PHE A 215 19.78 -27.75 -22.67
C PHE A 215 21.12 -27.31 -22.07
N LYS A 216 22.12 -28.19 -21.99
CA LYS A 216 23.45 -27.87 -21.44
C LYS A 216 24.24 -26.86 -22.29
N GLU A 217 24.03 -26.89 -23.61
CA GLU A 217 24.75 -26.00 -24.52
C GLU A 217 24.11 -24.61 -24.50
N LYS A 218 24.92 -23.61 -24.16
CA LYS A 218 24.48 -22.21 -24.11
C LYS A 218 24.13 -21.75 -25.52
N ASP A 219 22.92 -21.22 -25.69
CA ASP A 219 22.37 -20.83 -26.99
C ASP A 219 22.32 -22.00 -28.00
N GLY A 220 22.31 -23.25 -27.50
CA GLY A 220 22.12 -24.44 -28.32
C GLY A 220 20.67 -24.60 -28.78
N VAL A 221 20.44 -25.49 -29.74
CA VAL A 221 19.13 -25.68 -30.40
C VAL A 221 17.99 -25.90 -29.39
N GLY A 222 18.21 -26.70 -28.34
CA GLY A 222 17.18 -26.92 -27.32
C GLY A 222 16.84 -25.67 -26.49
N GLN A 223 17.83 -24.84 -26.15
CA GLN A 223 17.59 -23.56 -25.46
C GLN A 223 16.86 -22.58 -26.38
N GLU A 224 17.20 -22.54 -27.66
CA GLU A 224 16.50 -21.72 -28.66
C GLU A 224 15.05 -22.17 -28.85
N SER A 225 14.80 -23.48 -28.97
CA SER A 225 13.45 -24.04 -29.04
C SER A 225 12.61 -23.67 -27.83
N LEU A 226 13.18 -23.78 -26.62
CA LEU A 226 12.51 -23.37 -25.39
C LEU A 226 12.24 -21.85 -25.38
N PHE A 227 13.19 -21.04 -25.85
CA PHE A 227 13.03 -19.60 -25.98
C PHE A 227 11.89 -19.25 -26.94
N ASN A 228 11.84 -19.89 -28.10
CA ASN A 228 10.84 -19.67 -29.13
C ASN A 228 9.42 -19.98 -28.62
N VAL A 229 9.23 -21.14 -27.99
CA VAL A 229 7.93 -21.54 -27.42
C VAL A 229 7.49 -20.60 -26.30
N MET A 230 8.39 -20.26 -25.37
CA MET A 230 8.06 -19.34 -24.27
C MET A 230 7.78 -17.91 -24.76
N LYS A 231 8.53 -17.45 -25.76
CA LYS A 231 8.31 -16.16 -26.42
C LYS A 231 6.94 -16.15 -27.11
N ALA A 232 6.62 -17.16 -27.90
CA ALA A 232 5.33 -17.28 -28.58
C ALA A 232 4.18 -17.28 -27.59
N TYR A 233 4.30 -18.00 -26.47
CA TYR A 233 3.28 -17.99 -25.41
C TYR A 233 3.07 -16.61 -24.79
N SER A 234 4.15 -15.89 -24.49
CA SER A 234 4.06 -14.54 -23.93
C SER A 234 3.35 -13.54 -24.86
N LEU A 235 3.36 -13.79 -26.17
CA LEU A 235 2.65 -12.99 -27.17
C LEU A 235 1.20 -13.45 -27.36
N HIS A 236 0.93 -14.75 -27.22
CA HIS A 236 -0.40 -15.32 -27.25
C HIS A 236 -1.27 -14.84 -26.08
N ASP A 237 -0.73 -14.87 -24.85
CA ASP A 237 -1.44 -14.43 -23.65
C ASP A 237 -0.70 -13.27 -22.97
N ARG A 238 -1.03 -12.04 -23.36
CA ARG A 238 -0.41 -10.83 -22.81
C ARG A 238 -0.76 -10.55 -21.34
N GLU A 239 -1.83 -11.12 -20.82
CA GLU A 239 -2.25 -10.91 -19.42
C GLU A 239 -1.33 -11.68 -18.45
N VAL A 240 -1.03 -12.93 -18.80
CA VAL A 240 -0.07 -13.76 -18.05
C VAL A 240 1.36 -13.42 -18.45
N GLY A 241 1.61 -13.25 -19.75
CA GLY A 241 2.94 -13.06 -20.31
C GLY A 241 3.82 -14.28 -20.07
N TYR A 242 5.00 -14.04 -19.50
CA TYR A 242 5.90 -15.09 -19.03
C TYR A 242 5.82 -15.21 -17.51
N CYS A 243 5.52 -16.40 -17.00
CA CYS A 243 5.61 -16.69 -15.58
C CYS A 243 6.77 -17.61 -15.25
N GLN A 244 7.55 -17.26 -14.23
CA GLN A 244 8.68 -18.06 -13.80
C GLN A 244 8.23 -19.46 -13.37
N GLY A 245 8.97 -20.48 -13.81
CA GLY A 245 8.65 -21.88 -13.57
C GLY A 245 7.95 -22.56 -14.77
N SER A 246 7.23 -21.80 -15.61
CA SER A 246 6.59 -22.36 -16.81
C SER A 246 7.57 -22.95 -17.83
N GLY A 247 8.80 -22.42 -17.88
CA GLY A 247 9.88 -22.95 -18.71
C GLY A 247 10.23 -24.41 -18.40
N PHE A 248 10.09 -24.87 -17.15
CA PHE A 248 10.34 -26.28 -16.80
C PHE A 248 9.28 -27.22 -17.37
N ILE A 249 8.04 -26.76 -17.50
CA ILE A 249 6.96 -27.53 -18.14
C ILE A 249 7.24 -27.65 -19.63
N VAL A 250 7.53 -26.53 -20.31
CA VAL A 250 7.83 -26.54 -21.75
C VAL A 250 9.12 -27.29 -22.05
N GLY A 251 10.15 -27.14 -21.23
CA GLY A 251 11.40 -27.90 -21.35
C GLY A 251 11.14 -29.40 -21.30
N LEU A 252 10.27 -29.86 -20.39
CA LEU A 252 9.88 -31.27 -20.34
C LEU A 252 9.14 -31.72 -21.61
N LEU A 253 8.22 -30.91 -22.15
CA LEU A 253 7.52 -31.23 -23.40
C LEU A 253 8.50 -31.40 -24.57
N LEU A 254 9.49 -30.52 -24.67
CA LEU A 254 10.54 -30.61 -25.71
C LEU A 254 11.43 -31.84 -25.53
N MET A 255 11.76 -32.21 -24.27
CA MET A 255 12.52 -33.44 -23.97
C MET A 255 11.78 -34.73 -24.37
N LEU A 256 10.45 -34.70 -24.39
CA LEU A 256 9.62 -35.80 -24.91
C LEU A 256 9.64 -35.88 -26.45
N GLN A 257 10.57 -35.19 -27.10
CA GLN A 257 10.76 -35.14 -28.55
C GLN A 257 9.55 -34.56 -29.30
N MET A 258 8.79 -33.69 -28.64
CA MET A 258 7.73 -32.94 -29.29
C MET A 258 8.31 -31.79 -30.12
N PRO A 259 7.90 -31.61 -31.38
CA PRO A 259 8.21 -30.41 -32.15
C PRO A 259 7.74 -29.14 -31.44
N GLU A 260 8.41 -28.00 -31.69
CA GLU A 260 8.11 -26.73 -31.02
C GLU A 260 6.64 -26.30 -31.16
N GLU A 261 6.07 -26.47 -32.35
CA GLU A 261 4.68 -26.11 -32.64
C GLU A 261 3.68 -26.93 -31.81
N GLU A 262 3.98 -28.22 -31.62
CA GLU A 262 3.15 -29.13 -30.84
C GLU A 262 3.30 -28.90 -29.34
N ALA A 263 4.54 -28.65 -28.88
CA ALA A 263 4.82 -28.26 -27.50
C ALA A 263 4.12 -26.94 -27.14
N PHE A 264 4.12 -25.96 -28.05
CA PHE A 264 3.34 -24.72 -27.90
C PHE A 264 1.84 -25.01 -27.78
N ALA A 265 1.26 -25.79 -28.70
CA ALA A 265 -0.16 -26.11 -28.67
C ALA A 265 -0.58 -26.84 -27.38
N VAL A 266 0.18 -27.83 -26.92
CA VAL A 266 -0.06 -28.52 -25.65
C VAL A 266 0.05 -27.55 -24.48
N PHE A 267 1.06 -26.68 -24.47
CA PHE A 267 1.22 -25.70 -23.40
C PHE A 267 0.04 -24.72 -23.36
N VAL A 268 -0.44 -24.24 -24.51
CA VAL A 268 -1.64 -23.38 -24.56
C VAL A 268 -2.87 -24.11 -24.01
N LYS A 269 -3.07 -25.39 -24.38
CA LYS A 269 -4.16 -26.23 -23.86
C LYS A 269 -4.06 -26.44 -22.36
N LEU A 270 -2.86 -26.70 -21.84
CA LEU A 270 -2.60 -26.81 -20.41
C LEU A 270 -3.01 -25.53 -19.66
N MET A 271 -2.68 -24.38 -20.24
CA MET A 271 -3.00 -23.08 -19.65
C MET A 271 -4.51 -22.80 -19.67
N LYS A 272 -5.20 -23.06 -20.80
CA LYS A 272 -6.64 -22.79 -20.96
C LYS A 272 -7.52 -23.81 -20.21
N ASP A 273 -7.28 -25.09 -20.42
CA ASP A 273 -8.24 -26.16 -20.06
C ASP A 273 -7.98 -26.73 -18.65
N TYR A 274 -6.74 -26.63 -18.14
CA TYR A 274 -6.34 -27.20 -16.84
C TYR A 274 -6.19 -26.16 -15.73
N ARG A 275 -6.74 -24.95 -15.89
CA ARG A 275 -6.70 -23.85 -14.89
C ARG A 275 -5.30 -23.34 -14.54
N MET A 276 -4.25 -23.76 -15.25
CA MET A 276 -2.88 -23.30 -15.01
C MET A 276 -2.74 -21.79 -15.27
N ARG A 277 -3.42 -21.25 -16.29
CA ARG A 277 -3.42 -19.82 -16.61
C ARG A 277 -3.76 -18.94 -15.41
N ASP A 278 -4.82 -19.28 -14.69
CA ASP A 278 -5.29 -18.47 -13.56
C ASP A 278 -4.32 -18.51 -12.37
N MET A 279 -3.54 -19.59 -12.22
CA MET A 279 -2.46 -19.67 -11.22
C MET A 279 -1.27 -18.81 -11.59
N PHE A 280 -1.01 -18.59 -12.88
CA PHE A 280 0.13 -17.81 -13.38
C PHE A 280 -0.17 -16.33 -13.59
N LYS A 281 -1.43 -15.89 -13.43
CA LYS A 281 -1.78 -14.47 -13.48
C LYS A 281 -0.99 -13.67 -12.46
N PRO A 282 -0.62 -12.39 -12.74
CA PRO A 282 0.23 -11.59 -11.84
C PRO A 282 -0.27 -11.46 -10.39
N THR A 283 -1.58 -11.53 -10.17
CA THR A 283 -2.16 -11.48 -8.81
C THR A 283 -1.96 -12.77 -8.01
N MET A 284 -1.59 -13.88 -8.67
CA MET A 284 -1.43 -15.22 -8.08
C MET A 284 -2.64 -15.66 -7.25
N ALA A 285 -3.83 -15.15 -7.58
CA ALA A 285 -5.02 -15.33 -6.75
C ALA A 285 -5.47 -16.79 -6.69
N GLU A 286 -5.43 -17.50 -7.82
CA GLU A 286 -5.80 -18.92 -7.88
C GLU A 286 -4.75 -19.82 -7.21
N LEU A 287 -3.47 -19.45 -7.26
CA LEU A 287 -2.41 -20.14 -6.52
C LEU A 287 -2.66 -20.02 -5.00
N GLY A 288 -2.97 -18.81 -4.51
CA GLY A 288 -3.33 -18.60 -3.11
C GLY A 288 -4.55 -19.41 -2.68
N LEU A 289 -5.55 -19.54 -3.56
CA LEU A 289 -6.70 -20.43 -3.34
C LEU A 289 -6.25 -21.90 -3.20
N CYS A 290 -5.36 -22.38 -4.07
CA CYS A 290 -4.84 -23.74 -3.97
C CYS A 290 -4.06 -23.97 -2.67
N MET A 291 -3.26 -22.99 -2.20
CA MET A 291 -2.57 -23.09 -0.91
C MET A 291 -3.56 -23.19 0.25
N TYR A 292 -4.61 -22.36 0.25
CA TYR A 292 -5.67 -22.42 1.26
C TYR A 292 -6.43 -23.76 1.23
N GLN A 293 -6.74 -24.27 0.05
CA GLN A 293 -7.38 -25.59 -0.10
C GLN A 293 -6.49 -26.72 0.41
N LEU A 294 -5.20 -26.69 0.10
CA LEU A 294 -4.24 -27.69 0.56
C LEU A 294 -4.09 -27.61 2.08
N GLU A 295 -3.96 -26.42 2.66
CA GLU A 295 -3.86 -26.23 4.11
C GLU A 295 -5.05 -26.82 4.87
N ASN A 296 -6.28 -26.58 4.38
CA ASN A 296 -7.49 -27.17 4.96
C ASN A 296 -7.57 -28.70 4.79
N LEU A 297 -7.01 -29.24 3.70
CA LEU A 297 -6.92 -30.69 3.50
C LEU A 297 -5.88 -31.32 4.44
N VAL A 298 -4.75 -30.65 4.67
CA VAL A 298 -3.73 -31.09 5.63
C VAL A 298 -4.31 -31.05 7.05
N GLN A 299 -5.08 -30.02 7.40
CA GLN A 299 -5.76 -29.94 8.70
C GLN A 299 -6.72 -31.13 8.94
N GLU A 300 -7.41 -31.60 7.91
CA GLU A 300 -8.37 -32.71 8.03
C GLU A 300 -7.69 -34.09 8.01
N LEU A 301 -6.73 -34.30 7.11
CA LEU A 301 -6.13 -35.61 6.86
C LEU A 301 -4.90 -35.88 7.74
N ILE A 302 -4.15 -34.83 8.10
CA ILE A 302 -2.90 -34.91 8.89
C ILE A 302 -2.87 -33.80 9.95
N PRO A 303 -3.80 -33.80 10.94
CA PRO A 303 -3.97 -32.70 11.90
C PRO A 303 -2.73 -32.46 12.78
N GLU A 304 -1.98 -33.50 13.11
CA GLU A 304 -0.73 -33.40 13.88
C GLU A 304 0.31 -32.53 13.15
N LEU A 305 0.45 -32.75 11.84
CA LEU A 305 1.39 -32.00 11.02
C LEU A 305 0.92 -30.55 10.84
N HIS A 306 -0.39 -30.32 10.65
CA HIS A 306 -0.95 -28.98 10.56
C HIS A 306 -0.72 -28.15 11.84
N ASN A 307 -0.92 -28.76 13.01
CA ASN A 307 -0.67 -28.09 14.29
C ASN A 307 0.81 -27.76 14.48
N HIS A 308 1.71 -28.67 14.07
CA HIS A 308 3.15 -28.42 14.10
C HIS A 308 3.53 -27.26 13.17
N PHE A 309 3.05 -27.26 11.93
CA PHE A 309 3.27 -26.16 10.97
C PHE A 309 2.78 -24.82 11.53
N ASN A 310 1.58 -24.77 12.12
CA ASN A 310 1.06 -23.56 12.75
C ASN A 310 1.92 -23.10 13.94
N SER A 311 2.42 -24.03 14.77
CA SER A 311 3.28 -23.70 15.91
C SER A 311 4.62 -23.09 15.48
N GLN A 312 5.15 -23.52 14.34
CA GLN A 312 6.41 -23.05 13.76
C GLN A 312 6.23 -21.84 12.82
N GLY A 313 4.98 -21.38 12.58
CA GLY A 313 4.68 -20.34 11.60
C GLY A 313 5.03 -20.74 10.16
N PHE A 314 4.98 -22.04 9.84
CA PHE A 314 5.33 -22.60 8.55
C PHE A 314 4.11 -22.67 7.63
N HIS A 315 4.05 -21.78 6.65
CA HIS A 315 2.90 -21.67 5.74
C HIS A 315 3.03 -22.59 4.53
N THR A 316 1.90 -23.14 4.06
CA THR A 316 1.83 -24.02 2.88
C THR A 316 2.46 -23.41 1.63
N SER A 317 2.37 -22.09 1.46
CA SER A 317 2.97 -21.36 0.34
C SER A 317 4.49 -21.43 0.28
N MET A 318 5.18 -21.72 1.39
CA MET A 318 6.65 -21.76 1.45
C MET A 318 7.24 -22.97 0.73
N TYR A 319 6.52 -24.10 0.68
CA TYR A 319 7.02 -25.34 0.07
C TYR A 319 6.20 -25.81 -1.13
N ALA A 320 4.87 -25.60 -1.13
CA ALA A 320 4.00 -26.15 -2.16
C ALA A 320 3.85 -25.26 -3.40
N SER A 321 4.25 -23.98 -3.36
CA SER A 321 4.07 -23.07 -4.51
C SER A 321 4.77 -23.59 -5.77
N SER A 322 6.00 -24.09 -5.66
CA SER A 322 6.74 -24.66 -6.79
C SER A 322 6.09 -25.95 -7.31
N TRP A 323 5.51 -26.77 -6.43
CA TRP A 323 4.85 -28.02 -6.79
C TRP A 323 3.69 -27.80 -7.75
N PHE A 324 2.82 -26.82 -7.45
CA PHE A 324 1.67 -26.50 -8.30
C PHE A 324 2.09 -25.77 -9.58
N LEU A 325 2.97 -24.76 -9.48
CA LEU A 325 3.39 -23.97 -10.64
C LEU A 325 4.23 -24.76 -11.64
N THR A 326 4.96 -25.77 -11.21
CA THR A 326 5.85 -26.55 -12.08
C THR A 326 5.37 -27.98 -12.30
N LEU A 327 4.17 -28.35 -11.82
CA LEU A 327 3.66 -29.73 -11.87
C LEU A 327 4.68 -30.75 -11.32
N PHE A 328 5.33 -30.39 -10.21
CA PHE A 328 6.41 -31.14 -9.55
C PHE A 328 7.71 -31.34 -10.34
N THR A 329 7.83 -30.80 -11.56
CA THR A 329 9.02 -30.99 -12.41
C THR A 329 10.31 -30.41 -11.83
N THR A 330 10.22 -29.42 -10.95
CA THR A 330 11.38 -28.85 -10.24
C THR A 330 11.68 -29.53 -8.91
N ALA A 331 10.74 -30.35 -8.40
CA ALA A 331 10.83 -30.95 -7.08
C ALA A 331 11.20 -32.43 -7.13
N LEU A 332 10.80 -33.16 -8.18
CA LEU A 332 10.99 -34.61 -8.32
C LEU A 332 11.76 -34.94 -9.60
N ALA A 333 12.34 -36.14 -9.67
CA ALA A 333 12.99 -36.60 -10.89
C ALA A 333 12.02 -36.64 -12.08
N ILE A 334 12.56 -36.42 -13.29
CA ILE A 334 11.79 -36.37 -14.54
C ILE A 334 10.87 -37.59 -14.74
N PRO A 335 11.28 -38.86 -14.47
CA PRO A 335 10.38 -40.00 -14.61
C PRO A 335 9.16 -39.91 -13.70
N THR A 336 9.35 -39.52 -12.43
CA THR A 336 8.28 -39.35 -11.44
C THR A 336 7.36 -38.18 -11.83
N ALA A 337 7.93 -37.05 -12.23
CA ALA A 337 7.18 -35.90 -12.71
C ALA A 337 6.33 -36.23 -13.95
N CYS A 338 6.87 -36.99 -14.91
CA CYS A 338 6.12 -37.49 -16.06
C CYS A 338 4.91 -38.34 -15.63
N ARG A 339 5.05 -39.21 -14.63
CA ARG A 339 3.94 -40.03 -14.12
C ARG A 339 2.84 -39.18 -13.48
N ILE A 340 3.21 -38.12 -12.79
CA ILE A 340 2.25 -37.16 -12.22
C ILE A 340 1.52 -36.43 -13.35
N ILE A 341 2.24 -35.99 -14.39
CA ILE A 341 1.65 -35.28 -15.52
C ILE A 341 0.73 -36.20 -16.34
N ASP A 342 1.10 -37.48 -16.55
CA ASP A 342 0.25 -38.49 -17.20
C ASP A 342 -1.17 -38.48 -16.58
N VAL A 343 -1.25 -38.58 -15.24
CA VAL A 343 -2.51 -38.59 -14.49
C VAL A 343 -3.14 -37.20 -14.44
N PHE A 344 -2.35 -36.14 -14.31
CA PHE A 344 -2.84 -34.76 -14.32
C PHE A 344 -3.58 -34.42 -15.62
N LEU A 345 -3.06 -34.85 -16.78
CA LEU A 345 -3.74 -34.64 -18.06
C LEU A 345 -5.06 -35.41 -18.17
N SER A 346 -5.22 -36.50 -17.41
CA SER A 346 -6.43 -37.34 -17.45
C SER A 346 -7.49 -36.96 -16.39
N GLU A 347 -7.06 -36.56 -15.19
CA GLU A 347 -7.92 -36.27 -14.03
C GLU A 347 -7.95 -34.79 -13.62
N GLY A 348 -7.02 -33.98 -14.12
CA GLY A 348 -6.91 -32.55 -13.85
C GLY A 348 -6.25 -32.20 -12.51
N MET A 349 -6.55 -30.99 -12.02
CA MET A 349 -5.96 -30.35 -10.83
C MET A 349 -6.09 -31.18 -9.54
N GLU A 350 -7.09 -32.05 -9.44
CA GLU A 350 -7.27 -32.91 -8.25
C GLU A 350 -6.03 -33.79 -8.00
N THR A 351 -5.32 -34.17 -9.06
CA THR A 351 -4.09 -34.97 -9.00
C THR A 351 -3.01 -34.27 -8.19
N LEU A 352 -2.82 -32.95 -8.38
CA LEU A 352 -1.77 -32.21 -7.69
C LEU A 352 -1.99 -32.16 -6.18
N PHE A 353 -3.25 -31.99 -5.74
CA PHE A 353 -3.60 -32.06 -4.32
C PHE A 353 -3.37 -33.45 -3.74
N LYS A 354 -3.77 -34.51 -4.46
CA LYS A 354 -3.56 -35.90 -4.01
C LYS A 354 -2.07 -36.22 -3.86
N VAL A 355 -1.25 -35.82 -4.83
CA VAL A 355 0.21 -36.03 -4.79
C VAL A 355 0.86 -35.19 -3.68
N ALA A 356 0.48 -33.93 -3.51
CA ALA A 356 0.99 -33.09 -2.42
C ALA A 356 0.68 -33.70 -1.05
N LEU A 357 -0.53 -34.23 -0.84
CA LEU A 357 -0.92 -34.91 0.40
C LEU A 357 -0.19 -36.25 0.58
N ALA A 358 0.03 -37.00 -0.50
CA ALA A 358 0.80 -38.24 -0.45
C ALA A 358 2.26 -37.96 -0.02
N LEU A 359 2.91 -36.95 -0.61
CA LEU A 359 4.24 -36.51 -0.23
C LEU A 359 4.32 -36.12 1.25
N LEU A 360 3.36 -35.32 1.74
CA LEU A 360 3.29 -34.94 3.16
C LEU A 360 3.06 -36.14 4.07
N THR A 361 2.30 -37.14 3.63
CA THR A 361 2.05 -38.37 4.39
C THR A 361 3.32 -39.23 4.48
N MET A 362 4.11 -39.32 3.39
CA MET A 362 5.39 -40.05 3.38
C MET A 362 6.47 -39.40 4.24
N GLY A 363 6.45 -38.07 4.38
CA GLY A 363 7.40 -37.30 5.20
C GLY A 363 6.92 -37.00 6.61
N LYS A 364 5.73 -37.46 7.01
CA LYS A 364 5.03 -37.03 8.23
C LYS A 364 5.89 -37.19 9.48
N ASP A 365 6.44 -38.38 9.71
CA ASP A 365 7.12 -38.72 10.96
C ASP A 365 8.40 -37.89 11.17
N ASP A 366 9.13 -37.61 10.08
CA ASP A 366 10.34 -36.79 10.12
C ASP A 366 9.98 -35.31 10.33
N LEU A 367 8.99 -34.80 9.58
CA LEU A 367 8.57 -33.40 9.63
C LEU A 367 8.10 -32.96 11.02
N LEU A 368 7.47 -33.86 11.80
CA LEU A 368 7.01 -33.57 13.17
C LEU A 368 8.17 -33.29 14.14
N SER A 369 9.38 -33.75 13.84
CA SER A 369 10.56 -33.57 14.70
C SER A 369 11.41 -32.35 14.33
N LEU A 370 11.16 -31.74 13.17
CA LEU A 370 11.99 -30.69 12.59
C LEU A 370 11.46 -29.29 12.91
N ASP A 371 12.37 -28.32 12.99
CA ASP A 371 12.06 -26.89 13.08
C ASP A 371 11.79 -26.28 11.69
N MET A 372 11.47 -24.98 11.63
CA MET A 372 11.13 -24.31 10.36
C MET A 372 12.21 -24.44 9.27
N GLU A 373 13.50 -24.29 9.64
CA GLU A 373 14.61 -24.43 8.68
C GLU A 373 14.84 -25.89 8.28
N GLY A 374 14.76 -26.82 9.24
CA GLY A 374 14.87 -28.25 9.01
C GLY A 374 13.78 -28.77 8.07
N MET A 375 12.52 -28.34 8.28
CA MET A 375 11.40 -28.67 7.40
C MET A 375 11.65 -28.19 5.97
N LEU A 376 12.15 -26.96 5.78
CA LEU A 376 12.43 -26.45 4.44
C LEU A 376 13.53 -27.26 3.73
N LYS A 377 14.61 -27.61 4.44
CA LYS A 377 15.68 -28.47 3.89
C LYS A 377 15.17 -29.86 3.54
N PHE A 378 14.31 -30.43 4.40
CA PHE A 378 13.70 -31.73 4.16
C PHE A 378 12.86 -31.73 2.86
N PHE A 379 12.02 -30.72 2.66
CA PHE A 379 11.23 -30.57 1.43
C PHE A 379 12.08 -30.40 0.16
N GLN A 380 13.25 -29.77 0.26
CA GLN A 380 14.11 -29.50 -0.89
C GLN A 380 15.06 -30.65 -1.26
N LYS A 381 15.47 -31.47 -0.29
CA LYS A 381 16.51 -32.50 -0.50
C LYS A 381 16.04 -33.91 -0.18
N GLU A 382 15.52 -34.15 1.02
CA GLU A 382 15.26 -35.50 1.51
C GLU A 382 13.96 -36.09 0.97
N LEU A 383 12.91 -35.28 0.90
CA LEU A 383 11.60 -35.70 0.42
C LEU A 383 11.62 -36.12 -1.06
N PRO A 384 12.25 -35.37 -1.99
CA PRO A 384 12.41 -35.81 -3.38
C PRO A 384 13.09 -37.16 -3.52
N ILE A 385 14.22 -37.36 -2.83
CA ILE A 385 14.99 -38.61 -2.90
C ILE A 385 14.13 -39.80 -2.45
N ARG A 386 13.31 -39.63 -1.39
CA ARG A 386 12.41 -40.67 -0.91
C ARG A 386 11.26 -40.95 -1.89
N ALA A 387 10.69 -39.90 -2.47
CA ALA A 387 9.62 -40.01 -3.46
C ALA A 387 10.09 -40.68 -4.76
N ASP A 388 11.33 -40.39 -5.18
CA ASP A 388 11.93 -40.96 -6.39
C ASP A 388 12.47 -42.38 -6.19
N ALA A 389 12.71 -42.80 -4.94
CA ALA A 389 13.09 -44.17 -4.62
C ALA A 389 11.96 -45.19 -4.88
N ASP A 390 10.71 -44.79 -4.66
CA ASP A 390 9.53 -45.61 -4.97
C ASP A 390 8.37 -44.76 -5.54
N PRO A 391 8.42 -44.47 -6.85
CA PRO A 391 7.37 -43.69 -7.53
C PRO A 391 6.01 -44.39 -7.54
N GLU A 392 5.97 -45.74 -7.51
CA GLU A 392 4.71 -46.50 -7.50
C GLU A 392 4.02 -46.39 -6.14
N ALA A 393 4.75 -46.47 -5.03
CA ALA A 393 4.19 -46.24 -3.70
C ALA A 393 3.64 -44.82 -3.57
N LEU A 394 4.34 -43.80 -4.09
CA LEU A 394 3.85 -42.42 -4.10
C LEU A 394 2.50 -42.31 -4.84
N MET A 395 2.43 -42.86 -6.05
CA MET A 395 1.20 -42.79 -6.86
C MET A 395 0.06 -43.59 -6.24
N ASN A 396 0.34 -44.78 -5.68
CA ASN A 396 -0.65 -45.59 -4.98
C ASN A 396 -1.19 -44.87 -3.74
N LEU A 397 -0.32 -44.20 -2.98
CA LEU A 397 -0.72 -43.38 -1.84
C LEU A 397 -1.61 -42.21 -2.31
N ALA A 398 -1.24 -41.53 -3.39
CA ALA A 398 -2.02 -40.46 -3.99
C ALA A 398 -3.42 -40.93 -4.44
N TYR A 399 -3.55 -42.12 -5.02
CA TYR A 399 -4.86 -42.67 -5.42
C TYR A 399 -5.77 -42.98 -4.22
N ASN A 400 -5.19 -43.30 -3.06
CA ASN A 400 -5.93 -43.59 -1.83
C ASN A 400 -6.41 -42.32 -1.10
N VAL A 401 -5.86 -41.14 -1.45
CA VAL A 401 -6.29 -39.86 -0.85
C VAL A 401 -7.72 -39.53 -1.26
N LYS A 402 -8.59 -39.38 -0.27
CA LYS A 402 -9.99 -38.98 -0.48
C LYS A 402 -10.08 -37.50 -0.86
N PHE A 403 -10.44 -37.22 -2.10
CA PHE A 403 -10.67 -35.87 -2.59
C PHE A 403 -12.17 -35.60 -2.78
N ASN A 404 -12.71 -34.57 -2.10
CA ASN A 404 -14.13 -34.23 -2.19
C ASN A 404 -14.34 -32.92 -2.98
N THR A 405 -14.79 -33.04 -4.22
CA THR A 405 -15.02 -31.90 -5.13
C THR A 405 -16.03 -30.89 -4.57
N LYS A 406 -17.07 -31.33 -3.84
CA LYS A 406 -18.06 -30.41 -3.22
C LYS A 406 -17.43 -29.56 -2.12
N LYS A 407 -16.56 -30.16 -1.30
CA LYS A 407 -15.82 -29.45 -0.25
C LYS A 407 -14.86 -28.43 -0.86
N MET A 408 -14.18 -28.78 -1.95
CA MET A 408 -13.31 -27.86 -2.68
C MET A 408 -14.04 -26.62 -3.20
N GLN A 409 -15.25 -26.79 -3.72
CA GLN A 409 -16.09 -25.67 -4.13
C GLN A 409 -16.55 -24.82 -2.93
N LYS A 410 -16.82 -25.44 -1.78
CA LYS A 410 -17.12 -24.70 -0.54
C LYS A 410 -15.93 -23.87 -0.07
N LEU A 411 -14.75 -24.48 0.00
CA LEU A 411 -13.50 -23.79 0.38
C LEU A 411 -13.13 -22.67 -0.61
N LYS A 412 -13.42 -22.87 -1.91
CA LYS A 412 -13.28 -21.80 -2.91
C LYS A 412 -14.15 -20.59 -2.59
N LYS A 413 -15.43 -20.81 -2.27
CA LYS A 413 -16.34 -19.72 -1.89
C LYS A 413 -15.89 -19.02 -0.60
N GLU A 414 -15.51 -19.79 0.42
CA GLU A 414 -15.01 -19.26 1.70
C GLU A 414 -13.76 -18.40 1.49
N TYR A 415 -12.80 -18.89 0.70
CA TYR A 415 -11.59 -18.14 0.37
C TYR A 415 -11.90 -16.85 -0.40
N THR A 416 -12.80 -16.90 -1.39
CA THR A 416 -13.20 -15.68 -2.12
C THR A 416 -13.81 -14.65 -1.18
N VAL A 417 -14.72 -15.06 -0.29
CA VAL A 417 -15.35 -14.16 0.70
C VAL A 417 -14.32 -13.57 1.67
N MET A 418 -13.39 -14.41 2.14
CA MET A 418 -12.30 -13.96 3.02
C MET A 418 -11.40 -12.95 2.30
N LYS A 419 -11.01 -13.21 1.05
CA LYS A 419 -10.17 -12.29 0.27
C LYS A 419 -10.88 -10.99 -0.13
N THR A 420 -12.17 -11.03 -0.45
CA THR A 420 -12.94 -9.80 -0.70
C THR A 420 -13.02 -8.95 0.55
N LYS A 421 -13.28 -9.58 1.71
CA LYS A 421 -13.30 -8.87 3.00
C LYS A 421 -11.93 -8.28 3.35
N GLU A 422 -10.84 -9.03 3.21
CA GLU A 422 -9.48 -8.51 3.41
C GLU A 422 -9.17 -7.31 2.49
N GLN A 423 -9.64 -7.35 1.23
CA GLN A 423 -9.45 -6.25 0.30
C GLN A 423 -10.27 -5.02 0.71
N GLU A 424 -11.52 -5.21 1.15
CA GLU A 424 -12.36 -4.15 1.71
C GLU A 424 -11.72 -3.52 2.95
N ASP A 425 -11.26 -4.35 3.90
CA ASP A 425 -10.54 -3.93 5.11
C ASP A 425 -9.26 -3.15 4.75
N MET A 426 -8.52 -3.58 3.71
CA MET A 426 -7.31 -2.89 3.22
C MET A 426 -7.61 -1.55 2.52
N VAL A 427 -8.77 -1.42 1.88
CA VAL A 427 -9.24 -0.14 1.31
C VAL A 427 -9.69 0.79 2.43
N GLU A 428 -10.43 0.29 3.41
CA GLU A 428 -10.85 1.04 4.58
C GLU A 428 -9.65 1.50 5.41
N LEU A 429 -8.68 0.62 5.67
CA LEU A 429 -7.45 0.96 6.37
C LEU A 429 -6.66 2.04 5.63
N ARG A 430 -6.61 2.01 4.30
CA ARG A 430 -5.96 3.07 3.50
C ARG A 430 -6.69 4.41 3.64
N ARG A 431 -8.03 4.39 3.58
CA ARG A 431 -8.85 5.58 3.82
C ARG A 431 -8.61 6.14 5.23
N LEU A 432 -8.68 5.30 6.26
CA LEU A 432 -8.45 5.68 7.65
C LEU A 432 -7.03 6.21 7.89
N ARG A 433 -6.01 5.64 7.22
CA ARG A 433 -4.63 6.16 7.27
C ARG A 433 -4.51 7.55 6.63
N GLN A 434 -5.18 7.78 5.50
CA GLN A 434 -5.20 9.08 4.85
C GLN A 434 -5.93 10.12 5.71
N GLU A 435 -7.08 9.77 6.27
CA GLU A 435 -7.84 10.62 7.18
C GLU A 435 -7.05 10.93 8.47
N ASN A 436 -6.44 9.92 9.09
CA ASN A 436 -5.55 10.12 10.24
C ASN A 436 -4.37 11.04 9.91
N ARG A 437 -3.82 10.96 8.70
CA ARG A 437 -2.74 11.86 8.27
C ARG A 437 -3.24 13.32 8.21
N LEU A 438 -4.41 13.55 7.64
CA LEU A 438 -5.01 14.89 7.56
C LEU A 438 -5.37 15.44 8.95
N LEU A 439 -5.93 14.60 9.82
CA LEU A 439 -6.24 14.97 11.20
C LEU A 439 -4.98 15.33 11.99
N ARG A 440 -3.89 14.56 11.85
CA ARG A 440 -2.59 14.90 12.47
C ARG A 440 -2.06 16.24 11.98
N GLN A 441 -2.13 16.52 10.68
CA GLN A 441 -1.74 17.83 10.14
C GLN A 441 -2.61 18.96 10.72
N ARG A 442 -3.91 18.73 10.89
CA ARG A 442 -4.81 19.71 11.49
C ARG A 442 -4.50 19.97 12.96
N VAL A 443 -4.22 18.91 13.72
CA VAL A 443 -3.80 19.03 15.13
C VAL A 443 -2.48 19.80 15.24
N GLU A 444 -1.49 19.48 14.41
CA GLU A 444 -0.19 20.17 14.41
C GLU A 444 -0.33 21.67 14.09
N LEU A 445 -1.20 22.04 13.14
CA LEU A 445 -1.51 23.44 12.85
C LEU A 445 -2.18 24.14 14.04
N LEU A 446 -3.17 23.51 14.67
CA LEU A 446 -3.86 24.07 15.83
C LEU A 446 -2.95 24.18 17.05
N GLU A 447 -2.05 23.23 17.27
CA GLU A 447 -1.04 23.28 18.31
C GLU A 447 -0.05 24.42 18.08
N ALA A 448 0.38 24.64 16.83
CA ALA A 448 1.22 25.78 16.47
C ALA A 448 0.51 27.13 16.71
N GLU A 449 -0.76 27.26 16.29
CA GLU A 449 -1.56 28.45 16.54
C GLU A 449 -1.77 28.71 18.04
N SER A 450 -2.06 27.66 18.82
CA SER A 450 -2.23 27.72 20.27
C SER A 450 -0.93 28.13 20.97
N SER A 451 0.20 27.55 20.57
CA SER A 451 1.53 27.91 21.10
C SER A 451 1.86 29.37 20.82
N GLU A 452 1.56 29.85 19.61
CA GLU A 452 1.79 31.25 19.23
C GLU A 452 0.91 32.22 20.03
N LEU A 453 -0.35 31.87 20.29
CA LEU A 453 -1.24 32.65 21.16
C LEU A 453 -0.73 32.68 22.61
N ALA A 454 -0.27 31.53 23.13
CA ALA A 454 0.31 31.44 24.46
C ALA A 454 1.59 32.29 24.58
N HIS A 455 2.48 32.23 23.59
CA HIS A 455 3.68 33.07 23.55
C HIS A 455 3.33 34.57 23.53
N ARG A 456 2.31 34.97 22.77
CA ARG A 456 1.83 36.37 22.75
C ARG A 456 1.28 36.81 24.11
N LEU A 457 0.49 35.96 24.77
CA LEU A 457 -0.04 36.23 26.12
C LEU A 457 1.07 36.36 27.16
N VAL A 458 2.01 35.43 27.19
CA VAL A 458 3.16 35.46 28.10
C VAL A 458 3.98 36.72 27.86
N ARG A 459 4.29 37.06 26.59
CA ARG A 459 5.01 38.29 26.25
C ARG A 459 4.27 39.53 26.74
N GLY A 460 2.95 39.58 26.58
CA GLY A 460 2.13 40.68 27.09
C GLY A 460 2.03 40.75 28.62
N GLN A 461 2.13 39.62 29.33
CA GLN A 461 2.22 39.62 30.81
C GLN A 461 3.60 40.04 31.31
N VAL A 462 4.67 39.54 30.70
CA VAL A 462 6.05 39.93 31.02
C VAL A 462 6.23 41.42 30.81
N SER A 463 5.81 41.96 29.66
CA SER A 463 5.89 43.40 29.40
C SER A 463 5.14 44.25 30.43
N ARG A 464 3.97 43.79 30.91
CA ARG A 464 3.22 44.49 31.97
C ARG A 464 3.92 44.41 33.32
N ALA A 465 4.49 43.26 33.66
CA ALA A 465 5.25 43.08 34.89
C ALA A 465 6.53 43.94 34.89
N GLU A 466 7.23 44.03 33.76
CA GLU A 466 8.37 44.92 33.56
C GLU A 466 7.96 46.40 33.69
N GLU A 467 6.83 46.81 33.11
CA GLU A 467 6.27 48.15 33.29
C GLU A 467 5.93 48.44 34.77
N GLU A 468 5.30 47.51 35.49
CA GLU A 468 5.01 47.68 36.92
C GLU A 468 6.27 47.75 37.78
N GLU A 469 7.28 46.92 37.50
CA GLU A 469 8.57 46.95 38.20
C GLU A 469 9.28 48.30 37.99
N THR A 470 9.32 48.79 36.75
CA THR A 470 9.92 50.11 36.46
C THR A 470 9.16 51.24 37.15
N ILE A 471 7.82 51.23 37.15
CA ILE A 471 7.00 52.21 37.87
C ILE A 471 7.31 52.18 39.38
N PHE A 472 7.37 50.99 39.98
CA PHE A 472 7.69 50.83 41.39
C PHE A 472 9.09 51.38 41.72
N THR A 473 10.07 51.09 40.86
CA THR A 473 11.46 51.55 41.02
C THR A 473 11.52 53.08 40.97
N VAL A 474 10.87 53.70 39.99
CA VAL A 474 10.76 55.16 39.84
C VAL A 474 10.04 55.78 41.03
N GLN A 475 8.94 55.20 41.52
CA GLN A 475 8.25 55.70 42.71
C GLN A 475 9.15 55.67 43.95
N ARG A 476 9.89 54.58 44.15
CA ARG A 476 10.83 54.45 45.27
C ARG A 476 11.92 55.51 45.21
N GLU A 477 12.52 55.71 44.04
CA GLU A 477 13.53 56.74 43.82
C GLU A 477 12.97 58.15 44.05
N LEU A 478 11.76 58.43 43.55
CA LEU A 478 11.09 59.72 43.71
C LEU A 478 10.79 59.99 45.20
N GLN A 479 10.40 58.98 45.96
CA GLN A 479 10.19 59.09 47.41
C GLN A 479 11.49 59.35 48.16
N ALA A 480 12.58 58.65 47.79
CA ALA A 480 13.91 58.93 48.33
C ALA A 480 14.34 60.37 48.02
N LEU A 481 14.14 60.82 46.77
CA LEU A 481 14.45 62.18 46.35
C LEU A 481 13.64 63.21 47.17
N ARG A 482 12.34 62.98 47.39
CA ARG A 482 11.50 63.83 48.24
C ARG A 482 12.02 63.92 49.67
N MET A 483 12.47 62.81 50.26
CA MET A 483 13.05 62.82 51.61
C MET A 483 14.35 63.61 51.66
N THR A 484 15.24 63.45 50.66
CA THR A 484 16.48 64.24 50.58
C THR A 484 16.22 65.72 50.33
N HIS A 485 15.20 66.06 49.54
CA HIS A 485 14.75 67.44 49.34
C HIS A 485 14.24 68.03 50.65
N LEU A 486 13.42 67.28 51.41
CA LEU A 486 12.90 67.76 52.68
C LEU A 486 14.02 68.00 53.71
N GLN A 487 15.02 67.10 53.75
CA GLN A 487 16.21 67.28 54.58
C GLN A 487 17.04 68.49 54.16
N THR A 488 17.27 68.68 52.86
CA THR A 488 18.03 69.84 52.38
C THR A 488 17.27 71.15 52.57
N THR A 489 15.93 71.17 52.44
CA THR A 489 15.14 72.36 52.81
C THR A 489 15.20 72.65 54.30
N HIS A 490 15.16 71.62 55.16
CA HIS A 490 15.29 71.83 56.59
C HIS A 490 16.70 72.31 56.97
N GLN A 491 17.75 71.78 56.33
CA GLN A 491 19.11 72.29 56.48
C GLN A 491 19.25 73.73 55.96
N LEU A 492 18.55 74.08 54.88
CA LEU A 492 18.51 75.43 54.36
C LEU A 492 17.81 76.38 55.33
N GLU A 493 16.70 75.96 55.95
CA GLU A 493 16.01 76.73 56.99
C GLU A 493 16.93 76.96 58.21
N ILE A 494 17.62 75.91 58.67
CA ILE A 494 18.61 76.04 59.75
C ILE A 494 19.73 77.01 59.33
N ALA A 495 20.29 76.84 58.15
CA ALA A 495 21.33 77.73 57.63
C ALA A 495 20.82 79.16 57.41
N GLN A 496 19.54 79.35 57.09
CA GLN A 496 18.91 80.68 56.98
C GLN A 496 18.70 81.32 58.34
N GLU A 497 18.34 80.53 59.36
CA GLU A 497 18.29 80.98 60.76
C GLU A 497 19.71 81.35 61.23
N GLU A 498 20.72 80.53 60.93
CA GLU A 498 22.14 80.82 61.19
C GLU A 498 22.61 82.05 60.41
N ILE A 499 22.22 82.22 59.14
CA ILE A 499 22.52 83.43 58.35
C ILE A 499 21.81 84.63 58.95
N LYS A 500 20.62 84.50 59.51
CA LYS A 500 19.89 85.59 60.17
C LYS A 500 20.54 85.98 61.49
N ASP A 501 21.01 85.00 62.26
CA ASP A 501 21.81 85.19 63.46
C ASP A 501 23.18 85.82 63.11
N LEU A 502 23.82 85.36 62.05
CA LEU A 502 25.04 85.95 61.51
C LEU A 502 24.80 87.33 60.89
N LEU A 503 23.62 87.61 60.32
CA LEU A 503 23.24 88.94 59.80
C LEU A 503 23.05 89.94 60.95
N MET A 504 22.52 89.51 62.10
CA MET A 504 22.56 90.31 63.33
C MET A 504 24.00 90.58 63.80
N VAL A 505 24.92 89.63 63.59
CA VAL A 505 26.35 89.79 63.89
C VAL A 505 27.09 90.65 62.83
N ILE A 506 26.65 90.62 61.57
CA ILE A 506 27.19 91.40 60.44
C ILE A 506 26.69 92.85 60.47
N GLU A 507 25.49 93.13 61.00
CA GLU A 507 25.04 94.50 61.30
C GLU A 507 25.97 95.21 62.30
N GLN A 508 26.77 94.43 63.03
CA GLN A 508 27.75 94.93 64.00
C GLN A 508 29.18 95.06 63.46
N ASN A 509 29.47 94.61 62.24
CA ASN A 509 30.83 94.71 61.69
C ASN A 509 30.81 94.89 60.16
N HIS A 510 30.74 96.15 59.76
CA HIS A 510 30.88 96.56 58.37
C HIS A 510 32.36 96.75 58.04
N ASN A 511 32.96 95.88 57.20
CA ASN A 511 33.99 96.23 56.20
C ASN A 511 34.49 95.03 55.36
N SER A 512 34.54 95.29 54.04
CA SER A 512 35.42 94.71 53.02
C SER A 512 35.05 93.40 52.29
N CYS A 513 34.57 93.62 51.06
CA CYS A 513 34.95 93.00 49.77
C CYS A 513 34.99 91.47 49.54
N GLN A 514 34.04 91.07 48.67
CA GLN A 514 34.24 90.49 47.32
C GLN A 514 34.61 88.99 47.14
N SER A 515 33.66 88.27 46.51
CA SER A 515 33.75 87.20 45.47
C SER A 515 32.75 86.06 45.81
N SER A 516 31.98 85.44 44.91
CA SER A 516 32.17 85.21 43.48
C SER A 516 30.85 85.07 42.71
N LEU A 517 31.01 85.04 41.39
CA LEU A 517 30.06 85.15 40.30
C LEU A 517 29.44 83.79 39.87
N ASP A 518 29.50 82.75 40.70
CA ASP A 518 29.23 81.36 40.26
C ASP A 518 27.83 80.82 40.59
N GLU A 519 26.99 81.58 41.29
CA GLU A 519 25.67 81.08 41.77
C GLU A 519 24.50 81.35 40.80
N ILE A 520 24.68 82.27 39.85
CA ILE A 520 23.61 82.70 38.93
C ILE A 520 23.57 81.84 37.65
N THR A 521 24.67 81.20 37.28
CA THR A 521 24.75 80.28 36.13
C THR A 521 24.19 78.89 36.46
N ALA A 522 24.37 78.39 37.69
CA ALA A 522 23.86 77.06 38.10
C ALA A 522 22.33 77.01 38.25
N LYS A 523 21.70 78.10 38.73
CA LYS A 523 20.23 78.16 38.87
C LYS A 523 19.49 78.30 37.54
N LYS A 524 20.15 78.85 36.51
CA LYS A 524 19.59 78.95 35.15
C LYS A 524 19.66 77.61 34.40
N GLU A 525 20.71 76.83 34.62
CA GLU A 525 20.86 75.46 34.09
C GLU A 525 19.85 74.47 34.71
N GLN A 526 19.61 74.57 36.03
CA GLN A 526 18.64 73.72 36.73
C GLN A 526 17.17 74.00 36.35
N LEU A 527 16.85 75.25 35.98
CA LEU A 527 15.53 75.60 35.43
C LEU A 527 15.37 75.07 34.00
N SER A 528 16.41 75.16 33.17
CA SER A 528 16.43 74.57 31.82
C SER A 528 16.24 73.05 31.83
N GLN A 529 16.92 72.33 32.74
CA GLN A 529 16.77 70.87 32.88
C GLN A 529 15.37 70.44 33.38
N LYS A 530 14.72 71.28 34.20
CA LYS A 530 13.35 71.01 34.65
C LYS A 530 12.33 71.29 33.56
N GLU A 531 12.55 72.32 32.73
CA GLU A 531 11.71 72.59 31.55
C GLU A 531 11.88 71.50 30.48
N GLU A 532 13.09 70.97 30.27
CA GLU A 532 13.33 69.81 29.39
C GLU A 532 12.67 68.53 29.91
N MET A 533 12.74 68.27 31.23
CA MET A 533 12.06 67.12 31.85
C MET A 533 10.54 67.20 31.70
N VAL A 534 9.95 68.37 31.91
CA VAL A 534 8.51 68.59 31.72
C VAL A 534 8.14 68.42 30.24
N SER A 535 8.98 68.90 29.32
CA SER A 535 8.81 68.71 27.87
C SER A 535 8.85 67.22 27.50
N CYS A 536 9.81 66.43 28.00
CA CYS A 536 9.88 64.99 27.76
C CYS A 536 8.66 64.24 28.33
N LEU A 537 8.18 64.61 29.51
CA LEU A 537 6.98 64.01 30.11
C LEU A 537 5.71 64.36 29.33
N GLN A 538 5.62 65.59 28.80
CA GLN A 538 4.53 65.98 27.90
C GLN A 538 4.59 65.24 26.55
N GLU A 539 5.79 65.00 26.03
CA GLU A 539 6.00 64.24 24.79
C GLU A 539 5.65 62.75 24.97
N GLU A 540 6.02 62.13 26.09
CA GLU A 540 5.64 60.75 26.41
C GLU A 540 4.13 60.62 26.67
N LEU A 541 3.50 61.59 27.35
CA LEU A 541 2.05 61.63 27.50
C LEU A 541 1.36 61.73 26.12
N PHE A 542 1.90 62.54 25.22
CA PHE A 542 1.40 62.66 23.85
C PHE A 542 1.58 61.35 23.07
N LYS A 543 2.72 60.66 23.20
CA LYS A 543 2.97 59.34 22.58
C LYS A 543 2.05 58.25 23.13
N VAL A 544 1.74 58.24 24.43
CA VAL A 544 0.79 57.28 25.02
C VAL A 544 -0.62 57.53 24.48
N ARG A 545 -1.07 58.79 24.47
CA ARG A 545 -2.38 59.16 23.91
C ARG A 545 -2.48 58.90 22.41
N LEU A 546 -1.38 59.09 21.67
CA LEU A 546 -1.30 58.76 20.25
C LEU A 546 -1.42 57.24 20.04
N ARG A 547 -0.69 56.43 20.82
CA ARG A 547 -0.80 54.95 20.77
C ARG A 547 -2.19 54.44 21.15
N GLU A 548 -2.86 55.09 22.09
CA GLU A 548 -4.23 54.76 22.48
C GLU A 548 -5.22 55.12 21.36
N ALA A 549 -5.08 56.31 20.76
CA ALA A 549 -5.87 56.74 19.60
C ALA A 549 -5.62 55.86 18.36
N GLU A 550 -4.40 55.39 18.13
CA GLU A 550 -4.03 54.45 17.07
C GLU A 550 -4.67 53.08 17.29
N LYS A 551 -4.64 52.54 18.52
CA LYS A 551 -5.33 51.28 18.84
C LYS A 551 -6.83 51.40 18.65
N ASP A 552 -7.43 52.51 19.07
CA ASP A 552 -8.85 52.77 18.85
C ASP A 552 -9.19 52.93 17.36
N ALA A 553 -8.29 53.51 16.56
CA ALA A 553 -8.42 53.57 15.11
C ALA A 553 -8.39 52.17 14.48
N VAL A 554 -7.43 51.32 14.88
CA VAL A 554 -7.35 49.92 14.42
C VAL A 554 -8.59 49.13 14.81
N ILE A 555 -9.11 49.32 16.03
CA ILE A 555 -10.35 48.67 16.48
C ILE A 555 -11.53 49.13 15.62
N ARG A 556 -11.63 50.43 15.27
CA ARG A 556 -12.66 50.93 14.36
C ARG A 556 -12.52 50.36 12.95
N ASP A 557 -11.30 50.28 12.41
CA ASP A 557 -11.04 49.69 11.10
C ASP A 557 -11.39 48.21 11.05
N LEU A 558 -11.08 47.45 12.11
CA LEU A 558 -11.46 46.04 12.22
C LEU A 558 -12.98 45.86 12.33
N HIS A 559 -13.67 46.71 13.09
CA HIS A 559 -15.13 46.69 13.13
C HIS A 559 -15.75 47.06 11.78
N SER A 560 -15.20 48.06 11.08
CA SER A 560 -15.61 48.40 9.71
C SER A 560 -15.38 47.23 8.76
N LYS A 561 -14.24 46.53 8.88
CA LYS A 561 -13.92 45.37 8.03
C LYS A 561 -14.85 44.18 8.29
N ILE A 562 -15.22 43.95 9.55
CA ILE A 562 -16.21 42.93 9.91
C ILE A 562 -17.56 43.31 9.33
N GLN A 563 -17.96 44.58 9.44
CA GLN A 563 -19.21 45.08 8.86
C GLN A 563 -19.22 44.98 7.32
N ASP A 564 -18.10 45.30 6.66
CA ASP A 564 -17.92 45.12 5.22
C ASP A 564 -18.03 43.64 4.83
N LEU A 565 -17.42 42.73 5.59
CA LEU A 565 -17.50 41.29 5.33
C LEU A 565 -18.90 40.70 5.60
N GLU A 566 -19.61 41.23 6.60
CA GLU A 566 -21.01 40.88 6.86
C GLU A 566 -21.92 41.42 5.77
N GLN A 567 -21.66 42.63 5.27
CA GLN A 567 -22.35 43.22 4.14
C GLN A 567 -22.03 42.47 2.84
N ASP A 568 -20.79 42.05 2.60
CA ASP A 568 -20.37 41.20 1.48
C ASP A 568 -21.03 39.82 1.55
N LYS A 569 -21.13 39.23 2.75
CA LYS A 569 -21.86 37.97 2.95
C LYS A 569 -23.36 38.14 2.69
N LYS A 570 -23.93 39.31 3.02
CA LYS A 570 -25.33 39.65 2.75
C LYS A 570 -25.56 39.89 1.25
N THR A 571 -24.68 40.64 0.57
CA THR A 571 -24.75 40.87 -0.88
C THR A 571 -24.51 39.57 -1.66
N LEU A 572 -23.62 38.67 -1.21
CA LEU A 572 -23.47 37.34 -1.80
C LEU A 572 -24.71 36.45 -1.63
N ARG A 573 -25.47 36.62 -0.55
CA ARG A 573 -26.77 35.96 -0.35
C ARG A 573 -27.90 36.61 -1.16
N GLU A 574 -27.84 37.91 -1.41
CA GLU A 574 -28.77 38.64 -2.29
C GLU A 574 -28.41 38.45 -3.79
N SER A 575 -27.15 38.09 -4.09
CA SER A 575 -26.60 37.75 -5.41
C SER A 575 -26.84 36.28 -5.81
N THR A 576 -27.73 35.57 -5.12
CA THR A 576 -28.08 34.20 -5.53
C THR A 576 -28.71 34.20 -6.92
N VAL A 577 -28.48 33.07 -7.61
CA VAL A 577 -28.90 32.76 -8.99
C VAL A 577 -30.42 32.96 -9.21
N ASP A 578 -31.23 33.00 -8.14
CA ASP A 578 -32.66 33.28 -8.18
C ASP A 578 -33.00 34.60 -8.88
N ASN A 579 -32.21 35.65 -8.65
CA ASN A 579 -32.41 36.94 -9.32
C ASN A 579 -32.07 36.87 -10.82
N SER A 580 -31.15 36.01 -11.24
CA SER A 580 -30.79 35.88 -12.67
C SER A 580 -31.89 35.17 -13.46
N VAL A 581 -32.51 34.12 -12.89
CA VAL A 581 -33.62 33.42 -13.56
C VAL A 581 -34.87 34.29 -13.57
N ALA A 582 -35.16 34.99 -12.47
CA ALA A 582 -36.27 35.95 -12.41
C ALA A 582 -36.08 37.09 -13.42
N HIS A 583 -34.88 37.68 -13.49
CA HIS A 583 -34.56 38.72 -14.46
C HIS A 583 -34.66 38.21 -15.91
N LEU A 584 -34.15 37.01 -16.20
CA LEU A 584 -34.27 36.41 -17.54
C LEU A 584 -35.74 36.14 -17.89
N GLN A 585 -36.57 35.71 -16.93
CA GLN A 585 -38.01 35.53 -17.12
C GLN A 585 -38.72 36.85 -17.39
N GLU A 586 -38.40 37.91 -16.65
CA GLU A 586 -38.93 39.26 -16.88
C GLU A 586 -38.50 39.80 -18.25
N GLU A 587 -37.24 39.63 -18.64
CA GLU A 587 -36.73 40.02 -19.96
C GLU A 587 -37.41 39.23 -21.08
N LEU A 588 -37.61 37.92 -20.90
CA LEU A 588 -38.34 37.09 -21.85
C LEU A 588 -39.79 37.55 -22.02
N ILE A 589 -40.48 37.88 -20.93
CA ILE A 589 -41.86 38.41 -20.96
C ILE A 589 -41.88 39.72 -21.75
N ALA A 590 -40.94 40.64 -21.49
CA ALA A 590 -40.84 41.92 -22.19
C ALA A 590 -40.53 41.76 -23.69
N VAL A 591 -39.64 40.83 -24.07
CA VAL A 591 -39.33 40.54 -25.48
C VAL A 591 -40.51 39.87 -26.18
N LYS A 592 -41.22 38.94 -25.52
CA LYS A 592 -42.45 38.32 -26.07
C LYS A 592 -43.57 39.33 -26.29
N LEU A 593 -43.71 40.32 -25.41
CA LEU A 593 -44.65 41.43 -25.62
C LEU A 593 -44.26 42.27 -26.84
N ARG A 594 -42.98 42.65 -26.98
CA ARG A 594 -42.49 43.33 -28.18
C ARG A 594 -42.69 42.51 -29.46
N GLU A 595 -42.52 41.19 -29.40
CA GLU A 595 -42.79 40.30 -30.54
C GLU A 595 -44.28 40.36 -30.94
N ALA A 596 -45.18 40.32 -29.95
CA ALA A 596 -46.62 40.40 -30.20
C ALA A 596 -47.03 41.75 -30.82
N GLU A 597 -46.47 42.86 -30.31
CA GLU A 597 -46.67 44.20 -30.85
C GLU A 597 -46.15 44.34 -32.29
N ALA A 598 -44.93 43.83 -32.57
CA ALA A 598 -44.35 43.82 -33.91
C ALA A 598 -45.15 42.96 -34.90
N ASN A 599 -45.67 41.80 -34.47
CA ASN A 599 -46.54 40.95 -35.29
C ASN A 599 -47.85 41.66 -35.66
N LEU A 600 -48.46 42.40 -34.72
CA LEU A 600 -49.67 43.19 -34.97
C LEU A 600 -49.38 44.33 -35.96
N SER A 601 -48.31 45.09 -35.73
CA SER A 601 -47.88 46.17 -36.64
C SER A 601 -47.62 45.66 -38.06
N LEU A 602 -46.96 44.50 -38.20
CA LEU A 602 -46.72 43.87 -39.49
C LEU A 602 -48.02 43.44 -40.19
N LYS A 603 -49.02 42.97 -39.43
CA LYS A 603 -50.33 42.61 -39.97
C LYS A 603 -51.06 43.83 -40.52
N ASP A 604 -51.01 44.96 -39.81
CA ASP A 604 -51.60 46.22 -40.25
C ASP A 604 -50.89 46.77 -41.50
N LEU A 605 -49.56 46.70 -41.56
CA LEU A 605 -48.76 47.07 -42.74
C LEU A 605 -49.12 46.21 -43.95
N ARG A 606 -49.21 44.88 -43.78
CA ARG A 606 -49.64 43.96 -44.84
C ARG A 606 -51.02 44.29 -45.37
N GLN A 607 -51.97 44.56 -44.48
CA GLN A 607 -53.31 45.00 -44.87
C GLN A 607 -53.24 46.30 -45.67
N ARG A 608 -52.42 47.27 -45.25
CA ARG A 608 -52.25 48.54 -45.96
C ARG A 608 -51.63 48.34 -47.35
N VAL A 609 -50.63 47.47 -47.49
CA VAL A 609 -50.03 47.10 -48.78
C VAL A 609 -51.07 46.44 -49.70
N THR A 610 -51.91 45.54 -49.18
CA THR A 610 -52.99 44.93 -49.98
C THR A 610 -54.03 45.94 -50.45
N GLU A 611 -54.40 46.90 -49.59
CA GLU A 611 -55.36 47.95 -49.94
C GLU A 611 -54.78 48.90 -51.01
N LEU A 612 -53.54 49.39 -50.82
CA LEU A 612 -52.86 50.25 -51.79
C LEU A 612 -52.64 49.52 -53.12
N SER A 613 -52.28 48.23 -53.09
CA SER A 613 -52.15 47.42 -54.30
C SER A 613 -53.50 47.25 -55.04
N SER A 614 -54.60 47.11 -54.30
CA SER A 614 -55.95 47.03 -54.88
C SER A 614 -56.39 48.36 -55.49
N GLN A 615 -56.13 49.48 -54.79
CA GLN A 615 -56.41 50.83 -55.29
C GLN A 615 -55.59 51.14 -56.55
N TRP A 616 -54.31 50.78 -56.55
CA TRP A 616 -53.42 50.84 -57.70
C TRP A 616 -53.99 50.07 -58.90
N GLN A 617 -54.37 48.80 -58.71
CA GLN A 617 -54.94 47.97 -59.76
C GLN A 617 -56.28 48.50 -60.29
N ARG A 618 -57.16 48.97 -59.41
CA ARG A 618 -58.44 49.60 -59.81
C ARG A 618 -58.21 50.86 -60.65
N HIS A 619 -57.31 51.74 -60.22
CA HIS A 619 -56.95 52.95 -60.96
C HIS A 619 -56.36 52.62 -62.35
N LEU A 620 -55.54 51.57 -62.46
CA LEU A 620 -55.03 51.06 -63.74
C LEU A 620 -56.13 50.49 -64.65
N GLN A 621 -57.16 49.84 -64.09
CA GLN A 621 -58.26 49.25 -64.85
C GLN A 621 -59.30 50.28 -65.32
N GLU A 622 -59.73 51.19 -64.44
CA GLU A 622 -60.69 52.27 -64.74
C GLU A 622 -60.17 53.19 -65.84
N HIS A 623 -58.85 53.45 -65.87
CA HIS A 623 -58.24 54.34 -66.85
C HIS A 623 -57.79 53.70 -68.17
N ARG A 624 -57.92 52.37 -68.32
CA ARG A 624 -57.73 51.68 -69.61
C ARG A 624 -58.97 51.79 -70.52
N ALA A 625 -60.11 52.23 -69.98
CA ALA A 625 -61.43 52.10 -70.61
C ALA A 625 -61.94 53.35 -71.38
N GLU A 626 -61.22 54.47 -71.43
CA GLU A 626 -61.65 55.66 -72.19
C GLU A 626 -60.84 55.89 -73.49
N PRO A 627 -61.44 55.77 -74.69
CA PRO A 627 -60.82 56.12 -75.97
C PRO A 627 -60.96 57.64 -76.29
N PRO A 628 -59.95 58.30 -76.88
CA PRO A 628 -59.98 59.75 -77.08
C PRO A 628 -60.79 60.15 -78.34
N THR A 629 -61.84 60.94 -78.18
CA THR A 629 -62.55 61.62 -79.27
C THR A 629 -61.93 62.99 -79.60
N ALA A 630 -62.11 63.39 -80.88
CA ALA A 630 -61.39 64.39 -81.67
C ALA A 630 -61.45 65.87 -81.20
N PRO A 631 -60.64 66.76 -81.80
CA PRO A 631 -60.08 67.95 -81.16
C PRO A 631 -60.90 69.22 -81.41
N ASP A 632 -61.14 70.00 -80.36
CA ASP A 632 -61.47 71.41 -80.53
C ASP A 632 -60.89 72.28 -79.41
N SER A 633 -60.09 73.26 -79.85
CA SER A 633 -59.85 74.57 -79.24
C SER A 633 -59.82 74.70 -77.70
N THR A 634 -58.64 74.51 -77.09
CA THR A 634 -57.97 75.42 -76.12
C THR A 634 -56.83 74.67 -75.38
N PRO A 635 -55.53 74.97 -75.62
CA PRO A 635 -54.42 74.07 -75.26
C PRO A 635 -53.91 74.18 -73.83
N LYS A 636 -54.72 74.65 -72.86
CA LYS A 636 -54.22 74.90 -71.49
C LYS A 636 -54.88 74.08 -70.39
N LYS A 637 -55.99 73.39 -70.65
CA LYS A 637 -56.67 72.58 -69.62
C LYS A 637 -56.45 71.07 -69.75
N LEU A 638 -56.11 70.57 -70.94
CA LEU A 638 -55.72 69.16 -71.11
C LEU A 638 -54.37 68.85 -70.47
N GLY A 639 -53.36 69.72 -70.61
CA GLY A 639 -52.02 69.52 -70.01
C GLY A 639 -52.09 69.28 -68.50
N LEU A 640 -52.85 70.10 -67.76
CA LEU A 640 -53.04 69.92 -66.32
C LEU A 640 -53.81 68.65 -65.95
N PHE A 641 -54.75 68.18 -66.78
CA PHE A 641 -55.51 66.96 -66.50
C PHE A 641 -54.66 65.70 -66.67
N TRP A 642 -53.83 65.63 -67.72
CA TRP A 642 -52.91 64.51 -67.95
C TRP A 642 -51.69 64.54 -67.03
N GLU A 643 -51.21 65.72 -66.65
CA GLU A 643 -50.10 65.91 -65.71
C GLU A 643 -50.52 65.61 -64.26
N SER A 644 -51.74 65.97 -63.87
CA SER A 644 -52.33 65.52 -62.58
C SER A 644 -52.58 64.00 -62.55
N ARG A 645 -53.01 63.40 -63.67
CA ARG A 645 -53.26 61.94 -63.82
C ARG A 645 -51.98 61.10 -63.77
N SER A 646 -50.87 61.60 -64.31
CA SER A 646 -49.55 60.96 -64.16
C SER A 646 -49.01 61.12 -62.74
N GLY A 647 -49.26 62.26 -62.09
CA GLY A 647 -48.83 62.52 -60.72
C GLY A 647 -49.54 61.64 -59.68
N ASP A 648 -50.84 61.39 -59.83
CA ASP A 648 -51.59 60.53 -58.92
C ASP A 648 -51.17 59.05 -59.01
N VAL A 649 -50.79 58.60 -60.21
CA VAL A 649 -50.20 57.27 -60.44
C VAL A 649 -48.80 57.21 -59.80
N GLN A 650 -47.91 58.15 -60.09
CA GLN A 650 -46.59 58.15 -59.46
C GLN A 650 -46.67 58.21 -57.93
N ARG A 651 -47.61 58.98 -57.37
CA ARG A 651 -47.84 59.06 -55.93
C ARG A 651 -48.31 57.75 -55.30
N LEU A 652 -49.28 57.05 -55.91
CA LEU A 652 -49.73 55.74 -55.41
C LEU A 652 -48.64 54.67 -55.53
N GLU A 653 -47.80 54.75 -56.57
CA GLU A 653 -46.63 53.87 -56.74
C GLU A 653 -45.59 54.11 -55.65
N GLU A 654 -45.25 55.37 -55.39
CA GLU A 654 -44.31 55.78 -54.34
C GLU A 654 -44.82 55.40 -52.95
N GLU A 655 -46.11 55.61 -52.65
CA GLU A 655 -46.73 55.19 -51.38
C GLU A 655 -46.75 53.66 -51.23
N LEU A 656 -47.01 52.91 -52.30
CA LEU A 656 -46.98 51.44 -52.28
C LEU A 656 -45.54 50.92 -52.08
N MET A 657 -44.57 51.50 -52.78
CA MET A 657 -43.16 51.10 -52.64
C MET A 657 -42.60 51.46 -51.25
N SER A 658 -42.95 52.64 -50.73
CA SER A 658 -42.58 53.08 -49.37
C SER A 658 -43.20 52.19 -48.30
N THR A 659 -44.48 51.81 -48.44
CA THR A 659 -45.14 50.90 -47.48
C THR A 659 -44.61 49.47 -47.58
N ARG A 660 -44.21 49.00 -48.77
CA ARG A 660 -43.52 47.71 -48.93
C ARG A 660 -42.12 47.69 -48.30
N LEU A 661 -41.38 48.78 -48.38
CA LEU A 661 -40.10 48.90 -47.68
C LEU A 661 -40.29 48.82 -46.15
N LYS A 662 -41.27 49.55 -45.61
CA LYS A 662 -41.64 49.47 -44.18
C LYS A 662 -42.12 48.08 -43.77
N GLU A 663 -42.86 47.38 -44.63
CA GLU A 663 -43.24 45.98 -44.38
C GLU A 663 -42.00 45.08 -44.30
N MET A 664 -41.05 45.22 -45.22
CA MET A 664 -39.81 44.45 -45.21
C MET A 664 -38.97 44.74 -43.96
N GLU A 665 -38.84 46.01 -43.57
CA GLU A 665 -38.16 46.43 -42.33
C GLU A 665 -38.82 45.79 -41.10
N ALA A 666 -40.15 45.86 -40.99
CA ALA A 666 -40.90 45.21 -39.90
C ALA A 666 -40.75 43.67 -39.89
N VAL A 667 -40.65 43.02 -41.05
CA VAL A 667 -40.35 41.58 -41.14
C VAL A 667 -38.96 41.26 -40.62
N MET A 668 -37.96 42.11 -40.89
CA MET A 668 -36.61 41.94 -40.39
C MET A 668 -36.53 42.14 -38.87
N GLU A 669 -37.12 43.20 -38.34
CA GLU A 669 -37.21 43.46 -36.89
C GLU A 669 -37.91 42.30 -36.16
N LEU A 670 -39.00 41.78 -36.71
CA LEU A 670 -39.71 40.63 -36.13
C LEU A 670 -38.84 39.36 -36.08
N LYS A 671 -38.00 39.12 -37.08
CA LYS A 671 -37.06 37.99 -37.07
C LYS A 671 -36.01 38.16 -35.98
N GLU A 672 -35.50 39.37 -35.78
CA GLU A 672 -34.53 39.67 -34.73
C GLU A 672 -35.13 39.46 -33.33
N VAL A 673 -36.34 39.96 -33.09
CA VAL A 673 -37.05 39.75 -31.82
C VAL A 673 -37.33 38.26 -31.57
N ARG A 674 -37.74 37.49 -32.59
CA ARG A 674 -37.93 36.03 -32.46
C ARG A 674 -36.66 35.27 -32.11
N LEU A 675 -35.53 35.63 -32.72
CA LEU A 675 -34.24 35.06 -32.35
C LEU A 675 -33.91 35.36 -30.89
N LYS A 676 -34.20 36.58 -30.43
CA LYS A 676 -33.98 36.96 -29.03
C LYS A 676 -34.88 36.19 -28.05
N VAL A 677 -36.14 35.93 -28.40
CA VAL A 677 -37.05 35.05 -27.63
C VAL A 677 -36.45 33.66 -27.48
N MET A 678 -36.02 33.06 -28.59
CA MET A 678 -35.48 31.69 -28.59
C MET A 678 -34.16 31.58 -27.79
N GLU A 679 -33.31 32.61 -27.85
CA GLU A 679 -32.09 32.73 -27.04
C GLU A 679 -32.42 32.76 -25.54
N LEU A 680 -33.33 33.66 -25.12
CA LEU A 680 -33.73 33.82 -23.73
C LEU A 680 -34.44 32.57 -23.17
N GLU A 681 -35.31 31.91 -23.96
CA GLU A 681 -35.94 30.64 -23.57
C GLU A 681 -34.89 29.54 -23.32
N THR A 682 -33.88 29.46 -24.19
CA THR A 682 -32.78 28.51 -24.02
C THR A 682 -31.96 28.84 -22.77
N GLN A 683 -31.66 30.11 -22.54
CA GLN A 683 -30.87 30.57 -21.38
C GLN A 683 -31.60 30.31 -20.05
N ILE A 684 -32.93 30.53 -20.01
CA ILE A 684 -33.77 30.20 -18.84
C ILE A 684 -33.78 28.70 -18.60
N GLN A 685 -33.93 27.89 -19.65
CA GLN A 685 -33.97 26.43 -19.53
C GLN A 685 -32.64 25.88 -18.99
N VAL A 686 -31.51 26.38 -19.48
CA VAL A 686 -30.18 26.00 -18.99
C VAL A 686 -30.01 26.43 -17.52
N SER A 687 -30.33 27.68 -17.20
CA SER A 687 -30.17 28.22 -15.84
C SER A 687 -31.08 27.52 -14.82
N SER A 688 -32.33 27.21 -15.20
CA SER A 688 -33.27 26.47 -14.36
C SER A 688 -32.81 25.02 -14.12
N ASN A 689 -32.29 24.34 -15.14
CA ASN A 689 -31.74 22.99 -14.97
C ASN A 689 -30.48 22.98 -14.10
N GLN A 690 -29.65 24.02 -14.21
CA GLN A 690 -28.48 24.19 -13.35
C GLN A 690 -28.89 24.38 -11.88
N LEU A 691 -29.91 25.20 -11.61
CA LEU A 691 -30.45 25.42 -10.27
C LEU A 691 -30.99 24.11 -9.67
N LYS A 692 -31.76 23.34 -10.45
CA LYS A 692 -32.29 22.03 -10.00
C LYS A 692 -31.18 21.04 -9.62
N ARG A 693 -30.10 20.98 -10.41
CA ARG A 693 -28.94 20.13 -10.09
C ARG A 693 -28.26 20.59 -8.80
N GLN A 694 -28.08 21.89 -8.63
CA GLN A 694 -27.51 22.45 -7.41
C GLN A 694 -28.39 22.16 -6.18
N ASP A 695 -29.72 22.24 -6.30
CA ASP A 695 -30.65 21.90 -5.22
C ASP A 695 -30.60 20.41 -4.86
N GLU A 696 -30.53 19.52 -5.86
CA GLU A 696 -30.35 18.07 -5.63
C GLU A 696 -29.02 17.76 -4.95
N ASP A 697 -27.93 18.40 -5.38
CA ASP A 697 -26.61 18.23 -4.78
C ASP A 697 -26.56 18.80 -3.35
N ASN A 698 -27.18 19.96 -3.11
CA ASN A 698 -27.33 20.53 -1.77
C ASN A 698 -28.13 19.61 -0.85
N LYS A 699 -29.20 18.99 -1.34
CA LYS A 699 -29.98 18.02 -0.59
C LYS A 699 -29.17 16.78 -0.24
N ARG A 700 -28.42 16.22 -1.20
CA ARG A 700 -27.51 15.09 -0.97
C ARG A 700 -26.43 15.44 0.05
N LEU A 701 -25.87 16.64 -0.02
CA LEU A 701 -24.89 17.14 0.94
C LEU A 701 -25.50 17.29 2.33
N ALA A 702 -26.74 17.77 2.45
CA ALA A 702 -27.45 17.87 3.73
C ALA A 702 -27.71 16.49 4.36
N GLU A 703 -28.17 15.51 3.58
CA GLU A 703 -28.38 14.13 4.04
C GLU A 703 -27.05 13.46 4.43
N ALA A 704 -25.97 13.69 3.67
CA ALA A 704 -24.62 13.23 4.01
C ALA A 704 -24.10 13.90 5.30
N LEU A 705 -24.39 15.18 5.51
CA LEU A 705 -24.03 15.89 6.73
C LEU A 705 -24.78 15.31 7.95
N GLU A 706 -26.08 15.08 7.85
CA GLU A 706 -26.86 14.50 8.95
C GLU A 706 -26.41 13.07 9.31
N THR A 707 -26.14 12.24 8.30
CA THR A 707 -25.63 10.87 8.52
C THR A 707 -24.22 10.85 9.09
N THR A 708 -23.38 11.84 8.79
CA THR A 708 -22.05 11.96 9.39
C THR A 708 -22.11 12.51 10.82
N GLU A 709 -23.01 13.46 11.10
CA GLU A 709 -23.25 13.97 12.46
C GLU A 709 -23.77 12.88 13.41
N THR A 710 -24.69 12.04 12.95
CA THR A 710 -25.21 10.91 13.75
C THR A 710 -24.12 9.90 14.08
N LYS A 711 -23.28 9.54 13.10
CA LYS A 711 -22.10 8.68 13.32
C LYS A 711 -21.11 9.32 14.29
N LEU A 712 -20.86 10.63 14.18
CA LEU A 712 -19.98 11.35 15.10
C LEU A 712 -20.51 11.31 16.54
N LYS A 713 -21.81 11.51 16.74
CA LYS A 713 -22.46 11.37 18.05
C LYS A 713 -22.32 9.96 18.62
N GLU A 714 -22.51 8.93 17.80
CA GLU A 714 -22.35 7.53 18.21
C GLU A 714 -20.90 7.21 18.64
N GLN A 715 -19.92 7.63 17.84
CA GLN A 715 -18.50 7.44 18.15
C GLN A 715 -18.07 8.23 19.40
N THR A 716 -18.63 9.42 19.61
CA THR A 716 -18.40 10.21 20.82
C THR A 716 -18.98 9.51 22.06
N SER A 717 -20.12 8.81 21.93
CA SER A 717 -20.67 7.98 23.01
C SER A 717 -19.74 6.80 23.32
N LYS A 718 -19.31 6.06 22.29
CA LYS A 718 -18.37 4.94 22.44
C LYS A 718 -17.07 5.37 23.12
N CYS A 719 -16.51 6.52 22.72
CA CYS A 719 -15.31 7.07 23.37
C CYS A 719 -15.54 7.35 24.87
N ARG A 720 -16.69 7.92 25.25
CA ARG A 720 -17.04 8.14 26.66
C ARG A 720 -17.13 6.82 27.43
N ASP A 721 -17.76 5.80 26.86
CA ASP A 721 -17.86 4.48 27.49
C ASP A 721 -16.48 3.83 27.71
N HIS A 722 -15.56 3.98 26.74
CA HIS A 722 -14.18 3.51 26.88
C HIS A 722 -13.39 4.27 27.95
N ILE A 723 -13.60 5.60 28.07
CA ILE A 723 -12.99 6.41 29.13
C ILE A 723 -13.48 5.96 30.51
N HIS A 724 -14.79 5.69 30.67
CA HIS A 724 -15.32 5.15 31.92
C HIS A 724 -14.72 3.79 32.25
N LYS A 725 -14.67 2.85 31.30
CA LYS A 725 -14.04 1.54 31.49
C LYS A 725 -12.56 1.63 31.86
N TYR A 726 -11.82 2.55 31.24
CA TYR A 726 -10.41 2.77 31.56
C TYR A 726 -10.25 3.29 32.99
N THR A 727 -11.08 4.25 33.40
CA THR A 727 -11.07 4.82 34.76
C THR A 727 -11.38 3.75 35.81
N ASP A 728 -12.33 2.85 35.53
CA ASP A 728 -12.66 1.71 36.39
C ASP A 728 -11.51 0.69 36.48
N LEU A 729 -10.81 0.42 35.36
CA LEU A 729 -9.63 -0.44 35.38
C LEU A 729 -8.45 0.19 36.14
N GLU A 730 -8.28 1.50 36.02
CA GLU A 730 -7.24 2.24 36.72
C GLU A 730 -7.47 2.22 38.25
N SER A 731 -8.73 2.41 38.70
CA SER A 731 -9.07 2.31 40.12
C SER A 731 -8.84 0.89 40.66
N LYS A 732 -9.26 -0.15 39.94
CA LYS A 732 -8.99 -1.56 40.31
C LYS A 732 -7.49 -1.85 40.42
N MET A 733 -6.69 -1.36 39.48
CA MET A 733 -5.23 -1.53 39.52
C MET A 733 -4.61 -0.84 40.74
N LYS A 734 -5.11 0.35 41.12
CA LYS A 734 -4.65 1.06 42.33
C LYS A 734 -5.00 0.26 43.59
N ASP A 735 -6.21 -0.31 43.65
CA ASP A 735 -6.65 -1.14 44.78
C ASP A 735 -5.82 -2.43 44.91
N GLU A 736 -5.55 -3.12 43.80
CA GLU A 736 -4.70 -4.31 43.77
C GLU A 736 -3.26 -4.00 44.24
N LEU A 737 -2.71 -2.86 43.81
CA LEU A 737 -1.39 -2.42 44.22
C LEU A 737 -1.34 -2.06 45.70
N MET A 738 -2.40 -1.43 46.22
CA MET A 738 -2.54 -1.16 47.66
C MET A 738 -2.59 -2.47 48.46
N MET A 739 -3.38 -3.45 48.02
CA MET A 739 -3.46 -4.78 48.67
C MET A 739 -2.14 -5.54 48.61
N ALA A 740 -1.39 -5.44 47.51
CA ALA A 740 -0.06 -6.03 47.41
C ALA A 740 0.92 -5.40 48.42
N ARG A 741 0.89 -4.07 48.58
CA ARG A 741 1.71 -3.38 49.60
C ARG A 741 1.37 -3.80 51.02
N ILE A 742 0.08 -4.01 51.32
CA ILE A 742 -0.35 -4.50 52.63
C ILE A 742 0.23 -5.91 52.88
N ARG A 743 0.12 -6.83 51.91
CA ARG A 743 0.71 -8.17 52.04
C ARG A 743 2.23 -8.15 52.20
N ASP A 744 2.93 -7.28 51.46
CA ASP A 744 4.39 -7.12 51.61
C ASP A 744 4.78 -6.61 53.01
N ALA A 745 3.98 -5.69 53.56
CA ALA A 745 4.16 -5.18 54.92
C ALA A 745 3.92 -6.29 55.97
N GLU A 746 2.87 -7.10 55.81
CA GLU A 746 2.58 -8.25 56.67
C GLU A 746 3.70 -9.30 56.62
N CYS A 747 4.16 -9.66 55.43
CA CYS A 747 5.30 -10.57 55.26
C CYS A 747 6.58 -10.01 55.91
N SER A 748 6.84 -8.71 55.74
CA SER A 748 8.00 -8.05 56.35
C SER A 748 7.92 -8.05 57.88
N GLN A 749 6.73 -7.85 58.43
CA GLN A 749 6.48 -7.96 59.88
C GLN A 749 6.73 -9.39 60.37
N LEU A 750 6.21 -10.39 59.67
CA LEU A 750 6.39 -11.80 60.04
C LEU A 750 7.87 -12.23 59.97
N VAL A 751 8.62 -11.76 58.97
CA VAL A 751 10.07 -11.96 58.90
C VAL A 751 10.78 -11.32 60.09
N ALA A 752 10.39 -10.11 60.49
CA ALA A 752 10.97 -9.44 61.66
C ALA A 752 10.69 -10.22 62.95
N GLU A 753 9.47 -10.73 63.14
CA GLU A 753 9.09 -11.56 64.30
C GLU A 753 9.88 -12.87 64.35
N LEU A 754 10.01 -13.57 63.21
CA LEU A 754 10.81 -14.79 63.12
C LEU A 754 12.28 -14.52 63.38
N THR A 755 12.83 -13.43 62.85
CA THR A 755 14.23 -13.03 63.09
C THR A 755 14.46 -12.78 64.57
N GLN A 756 13.55 -12.06 65.25
CA GLN A 756 13.64 -11.84 66.69
C GLN A 756 13.58 -13.17 67.48
N LYS A 757 12.75 -14.12 67.04
CA LYS A 757 12.66 -15.44 67.67
C LYS A 757 13.94 -16.27 67.48
N ILE A 758 14.53 -16.24 66.28
CA ILE A 758 15.82 -16.88 65.99
C ILE A 758 16.90 -16.28 66.90
N SER A 759 17.02 -14.96 66.98
CA SER A 759 18.01 -14.32 67.86
C SER A 759 17.82 -14.69 69.33
N ARG A 760 16.58 -14.83 69.82
CA ARG A 760 16.32 -15.32 71.19
C ARG A 760 16.79 -16.76 71.39
N LEU A 761 16.57 -17.63 70.40
CA LEU A 761 17.01 -19.03 70.46
C LEU A 761 18.53 -19.15 70.38
N GLU A 762 19.18 -18.35 69.56
CA GLU A 762 20.64 -18.28 69.47
C GLU A 762 21.26 -17.84 70.80
N LEU A 763 20.69 -16.82 71.44
CA LEU A 763 21.13 -16.33 72.76
C LEU A 763 20.95 -17.41 73.83
N LYS A 764 19.81 -18.11 73.84
CA LYS A 764 19.59 -19.24 74.74
C LYS A 764 20.56 -20.40 74.48
N ASN A 765 20.92 -20.65 73.22
CA ASN A 765 21.87 -21.69 72.87
C ASN A 765 23.29 -21.31 73.34
N SER A 766 23.70 -20.05 73.20
CA SER A 766 24.99 -19.59 73.73
C SER A 766 25.03 -19.62 75.26
N GLU A 767 23.92 -19.30 75.95
CA GLU A 767 23.78 -19.48 77.39
C GLU A 767 23.96 -20.95 77.81
N LEU A 768 23.31 -21.89 77.13
CA LEU A 768 23.44 -23.32 77.44
C LEU A 768 24.86 -23.85 77.19
N VAL A 769 25.52 -23.40 76.13
CA VAL A 769 26.91 -23.78 75.84
C VAL A 769 27.85 -23.24 76.91
N THR A 770 27.72 -21.96 77.27
CA THR A 770 28.54 -21.34 78.33
C THR A 770 28.28 -21.96 79.70
N GLU A 771 27.03 -22.32 80.02
CA GLU A 771 26.70 -23.08 81.23
C GLU A 771 27.29 -24.50 81.22
N GLY A 772 27.32 -25.16 80.06
CA GLY A 772 28.00 -26.44 79.85
C GLY A 772 29.51 -26.37 80.07
N GLU A 773 30.15 -25.30 79.59
CA GLU A 773 31.58 -25.02 79.80
C GLU A 773 31.89 -24.72 81.27
N LEU A 774 31.02 -24.00 81.97
CA LEU A 774 31.07 -23.77 83.42
C LEU A 774 31.01 -25.08 84.23
N ARG A 775 30.16 -26.04 83.82
CA ARG A 775 30.08 -27.38 84.43
C ARG A 775 31.30 -28.26 84.14
N SER A 776 31.98 -28.06 83.01
CA SER A 776 33.17 -28.81 82.62
C SER A 776 34.41 -28.39 83.44
N HIS A 777 34.52 -27.11 83.82
CA HIS A 777 35.69 -26.52 84.48
C HIS A 777 35.49 -26.23 85.98
N ILE A 778 34.95 -27.18 86.75
CA ILE A 778 34.66 -27.02 88.19
C ILE A 778 35.92 -26.83 89.08
N GLY A 779 37.14 -27.05 88.56
CA GLY A 779 38.39 -26.94 89.33
C GLY A 779 39.17 -25.63 89.20
N ASP A 780 38.81 -24.74 88.26
CA ASP A 780 39.66 -23.58 87.89
C ASP A 780 38.91 -22.26 88.20
N SER A 781 39.03 -21.80 89.45
CA SER A 781 38.20 -20.75 90.06
C SER A 781 38.19 -19.42 89.28
N ASP A 782 39.28 -19.07 88.59
CA ASP A 782 39.37 -17.80 87.85
C ASP A 782 38.64 -17.85 86.49
N LYS A 783 38.60 -19.02 85.84
CA LYS A 783 37.84 -19.23 84.59
C LYS A 783 36.34 -19.30 84.83
N VAL A 784 35.93 -19.93 85.93
CA VAL A 784 34.53 -19.97 86.35
C VAL A 784 34.00 -18.56 86.60
N ARG A 785 34.81 -17.68 87.21
CA ARG A 785 34.44 -16.27 87.45
C ARG A 785 34.30 -15.47 86.15
N GLN A 786 35.22 -15.64 85.19
CA GLN A 786 35.11 -14.98 83.87
C GLN A 786 33.90 -15.45 83.07
N LEU A 787 33.59 -16.76 83.09
CA LEU A 787 32.40 -17.29 82.42
C LEU A 787 31.11 -16.83 83.09
N GLN A 788 31.08 -16.70 84.42
CA GLN A 788 29.96 -16.09 85.14
C GLN A 788 29.77 -14.61 84.79
N GLU A 789 30.86 -13.85 84.59
CA GLU A 789 30.81 -12.45 84.18
C GLU A 789 30.28 -12.29 82.75
N MET A 790 30.72 -13.15 81.83
CA MET A 790 30.18 -13.24 80.46
C MET A 790 28.69 -13.63 80.43
N LEU A 791 28.26 -14.54 81.31
CA LEU A 791 26.85 -14.94 81.42
C LEU A 791 25.97 -13.78 81.91
N VAL A 792 26.48 -12.94 82.81
CA VAL A 792 25.80 -11.71 83.27
C VAL A 792 25.76 -10.63 82.17
N GLU A 793 26.81 -10.50 81.36
CA GLU A 793 26.81 -9.57 80.21
C GLU A 793 25.87 -10.03 79.08
N MET A 794 25.81 -11.32 78.77
CA MET A 794 24.84 -11.88 77.81
C MET A 794 23.39 -11.69 78.26
N ASN A 795 23.11 -11.85 79.55
CA ASN A 795 21.77 -11.67 80.14
C ASN A 795 21.34 -10.18 80.22
N LYS A 796 22.27 -9.23 80.01
CA LYS A 796 21.99 -7.78 79.91
C LYS A 796 21.67 -7.31 78.49
N GLY A 797 21.64 -8.20 77.49
CA GLY A 797 21.14 -7.91 76.15
C GLY A 797 22.08 -7.10 75.23
N ASP A 798 23.32 -6.85 75.62
CA ASP A 798 24.29 -6.09 74.81
C ASP A 798 25.18 -7.03 73.98
N VAL A 799 24.58 -7.64 72.96
CA VAL A 799 25.26 -8.58 72.02
C VAL A 799 26.25 -7.84 71.08
N SER A 800 26.27 -6.50 71.10
CA SER A 800 27.09 -5.69 70.18
C SER A 800 28.61 -5.75 70.41
N LYS A 801 29.09 -6.33 71.52
CA LYS A 801 30.54 -6.40 71.81
C LYS A 801 31.20 -7.78 71.63
N VAL A 802 30.44 -8.83 71.33
CA VAL A 802 30.99 -10.21 71.16
C VAL A 802 30.96 -10.69 69.70
N ILE A 803 30.38 -9.94 68.76
CA ILE A 803 30.41 -10.27 67.32
C ILE A 803 31.08 -9.15 66.52
N PHE A 804 32.41 -9.08 66.61
CA PHE A 804 33.24 -8.53 65.53
C PHE A 804 34.17 -9.65 65.06
N PRO A 805 33.70 -10.46 64.09
CA PRO A 805 34.18 -10.22 62.74
C PRO A 805 33.07 -10.43 61.70
N LEU A 806 32.17 -9.46 61.52
CA LEU A 806 31.23 -9.43 60.38
C LEU A 806 31.27 -8.11 59.61
N SER A 807 32.39 -7.39 59.64
CA SER A 807 32.61 -6.22 58.77
C SER A 807 32.72 -6.59 57.28
N LYS A 808 32.89 -7.87 56.91
CA LYS A 808 32.81 -8.32 55.52
C LYS A 808 31.38 -8.71 55.08
N SER A 809 30.61 -9.37 55.95
CA SER A 809 29.23 -9.77 55.60
C SER A 809 28.26 -8.58 55.59
N PHE A 810 28.47 -7.55 56.41
CA PHE A 810 27.64 -6.35 56.38
C PHE A 810 27.86 -5.52 55.11
N ILE A 811 29.12 -5.43 54.64
CA ILE A 811 29.43 -4.82 53.33
C ILE A 811 28.84 -5.69 52.21
N TYR A 812 28.95 -7.01 52.28
CA TYR A 812 28.35 -7.90 51.28
C TYR A 812 26.82 -7.84 51.24
N LEU A 813 26.14 -7.80 52.39
CA LEU A 813 24.68 -7.64 52.48
C LEU A 813 24.22 -6.25 52.04
N HIS A 814 24.96 -5.19 52.38
CA HIS A 814 24.62 -3.85 51.93
C HIS A 814 24.83 -3.71 50.42
N THR A 815 25.86 -4.34 49.87
CA THR A 815 26.12 -4.38 48.42
C THR A 815 25.07 -5.24 47.70
N LEU A 816 24.68 -6.39 48.25
CA LEU A 816 23.59 -7.24 47.75
C LEU A 816 22.24 -6.54 47.84
N ARG A 817 21.98 -5.75 48.89
CA ARG A 817 20.75 -4.96 49.05
C ARG A 817 20.70 -3.79 48.06
N ILE A 818 21.83 -3.16 47.75
CA ILE A 818 21.92 -2.17 46.67
C ILE A 818 21.70 -2.85 45.32
N PHE A 819 22.33 -4.00 45.05
CA PHE A 819 22.14 -4.76 43.81
C PHE A 819 20.71 -5.27 43.65
N TYR A 820 20.08 -5.74 44.73
CA TYR A 820 18.70 -6.20 44.76
C TYR A 820 17.73 -5.05 44.51
N ASN A 821 17.94 -3.88 45.10
CA ASN A 821 17.10 -2.70 44.82
C ASN A 821 17.27 -2.18 43.39
N ILE A 822 18.48 -2.25 42.83
CA ILE A 822 18.72 -1.93 41.41
C ILE A 822 18.03 -2.96 40.50
N LEU A 823 18.13 -4.26 40.82
CA LEU A 823 17.42 -5.31 40.08
C LEU A 823 15.89 -5.16 40.20
N LEU A 824 15.38 -4.79 41.38
CA LEU A 824 13.96 -4.57 41.64
C LEU A 824 13.46 -3.32 40.90
N PHE A 825 14.29 -2.28 40.78
CA PHE A 825 14.00 -1.10 39.98
C PHE A 825 13.94 -1.45 38.49
N PHE A 826 14.90 -2.22 37.96
CA PHE A 826 14.86 -2.70 36.59
C PHE A 826 13.70 -3.67 36.34
N HIS A 827 13.38 -4.54 37.29
CA HIS A 827 12.24 -5.45 37.20
C HIS A 827 10.91 -4.69 37.24
N LYS A 828 10.78 -3.66 38.08
CA LYS A 828 9.62 -2.75 38.08
C LYS A 828 9.55 -1.90 36.82
N MET A 829 10.67 -1.51 36.21
CA MET A 829 10.68 -0.82 34.91
C MET A 829 10.23 -1.75 33.78
N ILE A 830 10.71 -2.99 33.77
CA ILE A 830 10.30 -4.02 32.82
C ILE A 830 8.83 -4.39 33.04
N GLN A 831 8.34 -4.47 34.27
CA GLN A 831 6.92 -4.64 34.55
C GLN A 831 6.09 -3.41 34.16
N TYR A 832 6.59 -2.19 34.32
CA TYR A 832 5.89 -0.98 33.89
C TYR A 832 5.82 -0.87 32.35
N GLU A 833 6.89 -1.23 31.62
CA GLU A 833 6.85 -1.36 30.16
C GLU A 833 5.99 -2.54 29.70
N SER A 834 6.06 -3.68 30.38
CA SER A 834 5.21 -4.85 30.10
C SER A 834 3.74 -4.55 30.41
N SER A 835 3.43 -3.72 31.40
CA SER A 835 2.07 -3.30 31.74
C SER A 835 1.54 -2.24 30.76
N LYS A 836 2.40 -1.40 30.18
CA LYS A 836 2.03 -0.58 28.99
C LYS A 836 1.79 -1.44 27.75
N GLY A 837 2.57 -2.51 27.57
CA GLY A 837 2.33 -3.53 26.54
C GLY A 837 1.02 -4.31 26.76
N HIS A 838 0.68 -4.60 28.02
CA HIS A 838 -0.56 -5.28 28.38
C HIS A 838 -1.80 -4.38 28.35
N LEU A 839 -1.66 -3.06 28.58
CA LEU A 839 -2.72 -2.08 28.35
C LEU A 839 -2.97 -1.87 26.84
N PHE A 840 -1.94 -1.99 26.00
CA PHE A 840 -2.10 -2.06 24.54
C PHE A 840 -2.70 -3.39 24.07
N SER A 841 -2.37 -4.52 24.71
CA SER A 841 -2.91 -5.84 24.33
C SER A 841 -4.33 -6.10 24.87
N LYS A 842 -4.75 -5.48 25.98
CA LYS A 842 -6.13 -5.57 26.49
C LYS A 842 -7.12 -4.64 25.77
N SER A 843 -6.66 -3.66 24.99
CA SER A 843 -7.52 -2.90 24.07
C SER A 843 -7.88 -3.68 22.79
N LEU A 844 -7.24 -4.83 22.54
CA LEU A 844 -7.37 -5.63 21.33
C LEU A 844 -8.22 -6.91 21.50
N HIS A 845 -8.92 -7.05 22.62
CA HIS A 845 -9.96 -8.09 22.79
C HIS A 845 -11.25 -7.46 23.31
N SER A 846 -12.20 -7.23 22.39
CA SER A 846 -13.63 -7.30 22.70
C SER A 846 -14.17 -8.66 22.22
N PRO A 847 -15.22 -9.21 22.86
CA PRO A 847 -15.64 -10.60 22.69
C PRO A 847 -16.38 -10.85 21.36
N PRO A 848 -16.59 -12.13 20.97
CA PRO A 848 -17.49 -12.45 19.88
C PRO A 848 -18.92 -12.09 20.28
N LEU A 849 -19.62 -11.35 19.42
CA LEU A 849 -21.07 -11.21 19.49
C LEU A 849 -21.68 -12.32 18.63
N GLU A 850 -22.55 -13.11 19.26
CA GLU A 850 -23.63 -13.86 18.62
C GLU A 850 -24.49 -12.97 17.72
#